data_AF-A0A662GB45-F1
#
_entry.id   AF-A0A662GB45-F1
#
_cell.length_a   1.000
_cell.length_b   1.000
_cell.length_c   1.000
_cell.angle_alpha   90.00
_cell.angle_beta   90.00
_cell.angle_gamma   90.00
#
_symmetry.space_group_name_H-M   'P 1'
#
loop_
_entity.id
_entity.type
_entity.pdbx_description
1 polymer ?
#
loop_
_entity_poly.entity_id
_entity_poly.type
_entity_poly.pdbx_seq_one_letter_code
_entity_poly.pdbx_strand_id
1 'polypeptide(L)'
;MLKCFNNSWEILPHGLQYSHHERILKEIIASKVVRSLVASIILVLLLPLASPLAVAQASWENRLLSALEELDWSIVASRAISISSLGSRMTGYEGYYRLVELIEGYLDELGVAYRTQEFEVAVPIDEGFTLEVEGVGSFKLYALWPNGVIPPVAPPEGIRGELVYVDSGDLEKFNGKNINGSIVLMKFNSLNNWVNALRLGAKAVIFIEPTEATYPESLMKFSDTPINFPRFYLKGADSAEVLKAAEKGARAVVKGRAEWREVKAINIVAMFNGTDRPDELVVLATHIDSWSVVPALASSANEAYSIASMMELVRLLEEYPPRRSVWLVFLSGHWQAMAGGREFVDWLYFSESVRRGELKPGIFIKLGPFSSDSDSIAIQISSFYAMTVPPGFTVRYQAAQTALTRYLNSELFASFIQDATGMNVTQFVKVWTSGVMIWNYEEYPYVTESELVLSAGGAGYTIMAAGGKLWKGVPISDIDSLRKERLRLQALAASYIALSYAYDPHFTVSGQKFIHDNFIEVRGRVLEFDVVKGWYSPVPKAIVRFYQVENRFPLAKIVVISDEEGRFSFKGIPPFHFVSGPVLKYWKIDAFKYDPQTGFLTHAPDLGIYGEQAVPSNYPLLTSPAEVMTVVVKGVPVEVIDPVDPRTMRLAQFIDPEIPYHTFLSGVSIVMPYDFSSRSTLLLYGSYNNGYEPFSVVLVPEGSRITIAVSYGLGARRPVAVLTNSTASEPEGNGILVTKPMRIYLPLRAALDMFYISSSRYATLSGHFVYNPNFEEFMRRAGRHLEAARRAFKQREYSKALGASLAAYAWVYRAYDTVMWLIDDAANTSFYFLFVIVVGSILLERVLVHSEGKKRILLTIVVGGFMLSIFYLIHPALAIMSNSFMGLLGVVLILIFVVTAGLMANVADTAIKELSMRVLGIHRIEVGRIGVASIAFSTAIENLRKRPIRTLLTFLTIIVTVMAMVAFTSTSVLVTAASVPRAAVPPYYEGVMVKNQLAIPPVGPLSFHLALFLEAEAGEEGVALV
;
A
#
# COMPACT_ATOMS: atom_id res chain seq x y z
N MET A 1 -23.71 39.44 -11.78
CA MET A 1 -24.69 40.51 -11.52
C MET A 1 -24.00 41.54 -10.61
N LEU A 2 -24.03 42.84 -10.98
CA LEU A 2 -23.40 44.04 -10.33
C LEU A 2 -21.88 44.21 -10.58
N LYS A 3 -21.34 45.36 -11.00
CA LYS A 3 -21.90 46.64 -11.53
C LYS A 3 -20.72 47.47 -12.10
N CYS A 4 -20.91 48.08 -13.27
CA CYS A 4 -20.07 49.16 -13.83
C CYS A 4 -20.13 50.44 -13.01
N PHE A 5 -19.11 51.32 -13.10
CA PHE A 5 -19.31 52.78 -13.20
C PHE A 5 -18.08 53.50 -13.81
N ASN A 6 -18.38 54.70 -14.29
CA ASN A 6 -17.82 55.44 -15.43
C ASN A 6 -17.05 56.72 -15.00
N ASN A 7 -16.38 57.34 -15.98
CA ASN A 7 -16.21 58.79 -16.25
C ASN A 7 -15.08 59.66 -15.65
N SER A 8 -14.34 60.36 -16.53
CA SER A 8 -14.32 61.86 -16.62
C SER A 8 -13.67 62.41 -17.93
N TRP A 9 -14.50 63.01 -18.81
CA TRP A 9 -14.49 64.34 -19.51
C TRP A 9 -13.26 65.29 -19.38
N GLU A 10 -12.88 66.24 -20.28
CA GLU A 10 -13.21 66.74 -21.64
C GLU A 10 -12.32 68.01 -21.91
N ILE A 11 -12.20 68.48 -23.18
CA ILE A 11 -12.08 69.91 -23.68
C ILE A 11 -11.04 70.15 -24.82
N LEU A 12 -11.56 70.74 -25.91
CA LEU A 12 -11.00 71.17 -27.22
C LEU A 12 -10.37 72.60 -27.19
N PRO A 13 -9.67 73.12 -28.26
CA PRO A 13 -10.35 73.80 -29.40
C PRO A 13 -9.69 73.74 -30.81
N HIS A 14 -10.58 73.81 -31.82
CA HIS A 14 -10.56 74.30 -33.21
C HIS A 14 -9.27 74.71 -33.98
N GLY A 15 -9.20 74.22 -35.24
CA GLY A 15 -9.33 75.07 -36.44
C GLY A 15 -8.13 75.20 -37.40
N LEU A 16 -8.22 74.59 -38.60
CA LEU A 16 -8.01 75.21 -39.93
C LEU A 16 -8.04 74.19 -41.08
N GLN A 17 -8.64 74.62 -42.19
CA GLN A 17 -8.82 73.92 -43.47
C GLN A 17 -7.48 73.61 -44.15
N TYR A 18 -7.39 72.53 -44.94
CA TYR A 18 -7.23 72.61 -46.41
C TYR A 18 -7.26 71.23 -47.07
N SER A 19 -7.90 71.21 -48.22
CA SER A 19 -8.11 70.13 -49.19
C SER A 19 -6.82 69.51 -49.74
N HIS A 20 -6.62 68.20 -49.57
CA HIS A 20 -5.76 67.43 -50.48
C HIS A 20 -6.01 65.91 -50.57
N HIS A 21 -7.13 65.36 -50.07
CA HIS A 21 -7.29 63.90 -49.97
C HIS A 21 -8.55 63.30 -50.63
N GLU A 22 -9.21 64.02 -51.54
CA GLU A 22 -10.26 63.43 -52.41
C GLU A 22 -9.71 62.81 -53.70
N ARG A 23 -8.40 62.92 -53.95
CA ARG A 23 -7.76 62.33 -55.14
C ARG A 23 -7.13 60.96 -54.89
N ILE A 24 -6.95 60.55 -53.63
CA ILE A 24 -6.33 59.27 -53.24
C ILE A 24 -7.37 58.14 -53.09
N LEU A 25 -8.64 58.47 -52.81
CA LEU A 25 -9.67 57.44 -52.61
C LEU A 25 -10.13 56.74 -53.90
N LYS A 26 -9.93 57.34 -55.08
CA LYS A 26 -10.32 56.73 -56.37
C LYS A 26 -9.26 55.79 -56.96
N GLU A 27 -7.98 55.87 -56.53
CA GLU A 27 -6.95 54.90 -56.93
C GLU A 27 -6.95 53.63 -56.06
N ILE A 28 -7.43 53.72 -54.81
CA ILE A 28 -7.45 52.57 -53.88
C ILE A 28 -8.52 51.53 -54.27
N ILE A 29 -9.60 51.93 -54.92
CA ILE A 29 -10.71 51.03 -55.29
C ILE A 29 -10.39 50.22 -56.57
N ALA A 30 -9.57 50.76 -57.49
CA ALA A 30 -9.11 50.01 -58.66
C ALA A 30 -8.05 48.94 -58.31
N SER A 31 -7.25 49.14 -57.24
CA SER A 31 -6.23 48.16 -56.83
C SER A 31 -6.79 46.93 -56.09
N LYS A 32 -7.96 47.05 -55.45
CA LYS A 32 -8.58 45.94 -54.69
C LYS A 32 -9.22 44.88 -55.59
N VAL A 33 -9.81 45.28 -56.72
CA VAL A 33 -10.43 44.32 -57.66
C VAL A 33 -9.35 43.54 -58.42
N VAL A 34 -8.25 44.18 -58.81
CA VAL A 34 -7.12 43.51 -59.46
C VAL A 34 -6.36 42.61 -58.48
N ARG A 35 -6.17 43.01 -57.22
CA ARG A 35 -5.54 42.14 -56.20
C ARG A 35 -6.42 40.95 -55.81
N SER A 36 -7.76 41.09 -55.81
CA SER A 36 -8.69 39.99 -55.57
C SER A 36 -8.71 38.98 -56.74
N LEU A 37 -8.66 39.47 -57.99
CA LEU A 37 -8.57 38.59 -59.16
C LEU A 37 -7.22 37.87 -59.24
N VAL A 38 -6.11 38.55 -58.95
CA VAL A 38 -4.76 37.96 -58.93
C VAL A 38 -4.62 36.97 -57.77
N ALA A 39 -5.19 37.25 -56.59
CA ALA A 39 -5.22 36.30 -55.47
C ALA A 39 -6.09 35.07 -55.77
N SER A 40 -7.21 35.23 -56.47
CA SER A 40 -8.08 34.11 -56.89
C SER A 40 -7.43 33.26 -57.98
N ILE A 41 -6.72 33.89 -58.94
CA ILE A 41 -5.97 33.20 -59.99
C ILE A 41 -4.73 32.50 -59.41
N ILE A 42 -4.06 33.08 -58.41
CA ILE A 42 -2.97 32.42 -57.67
C ILE A 42 -3.50 31.27 -56.81
N LEU A 43 -4.69 31.38 -56.21
CA LEU A 43 -5.31 30.29 -55.45
C LEU A 43 -5.75 29.12 -56.37
N VAL A 44 -6.22 29.42 -57.59
CA VAL A 44 -6.58 28.42 -58.61
C VAL A 44 -5.34 27.83 -59.32
N LEU A 45 -4.24 28.58 -59.44
CA LEU A 45 -2.95 28.10 -59.96
C LEU A 45 -2.07 27.41 -58.91
N LEU A 46 -2.36 27.56 -57.61
CA LEU A 46 -1.70 26.82 -56.51
C LEU A 46 -2.46 25.56 -56.09
N LEU A 47 -3.72 25.38 -56.53
CA LEU A 47 -4.48 24.15 -56.34
C LEU A 47 -3.79 22.89 -56.95
N PRO A 48 -2.99 22.96 -58.03
CA PRO A 48 -2.15 21.84 -58.51
C PRO A 48 -0.87 21.61 -57.67
N LEU A 49 -0.50 22.54 -56.79
CA LEU A 49 0.69 22.44 -55.93
C LEU A 49 0.36 21.89 -54.53
N ALA A 50 -0.93 21.80 -54.16
CA ALA A 50 -1.41 21.03 -53.03
C ALA A 50 -1.59 19.52 -53.38
N SER A 51 -1.67 19.19 -54.66
CA SER A 51 -1.86 17.82 -55.16
C SER A 51 -0.73 16.83 -54.84
N PRO A 52 0.57 17.18 -54.93
CA PRO A 52 1.63 16.21 -54.62
C PRO A 52 1.67 15.83 -53.13
N LEU A 53 1.25 16.72 -52.23
CA LEU A 53 1.17 16.46 -50.80
C LEU A 53 0.02 15.52 -50.44
N ALA A 54 -1.17 15.75 -50.99
CA ALA A 54 -2.32 14.85 -50.80
C ALA A 54 -2.11 13.49 -51.50
N VAL A 55 -1.49 13.46 -52.69
CA VAL A 55 -1.21 12.23 -53.45
C VAL A 55 -0.07 11.41 -52.84
N ALA A 56 0.97 12.04 -52.27
CA ALA A 56 2.03 11.33 -51.55
C ALA A 56 1.53 10.74 -50.22
N GLN A 57 0.70 11.49 -49.48
CA GLN A 57 0.09 11.05 -48.23
C GLN A 57 -0.89 9.89 -48.44
N ALA A 58 -1.73 9.95 -49.50
CA ALA A 58 -2.60 8.84 -49.90
C ALA A 58 -1.84 7.60 -50.41
N SER A 59 -0.54 7.69 -50.74
CA SER A 59 0.18 6.56 -51.36
C SER A 59 0.80 5.57 -50.38
N TRP A 60 1.28 6.00 -49.20
CA TRP A 60 1.93 5.12 -48.24
C TRP A 60 0.94 4.55 -47.21
N GLU A 61 -0.07 5.33 -46.80
CA GLU A 61 -1.14 4.89 -45.89
C GLU A 61 -1.93 3.73 -46.52
N ASN A 62 -2.35 3.91 -47.79
CA ASN A 62 -3.00 2.84 -48.56
C ASN A 62 -2.11 1.61 -48.70
N ARG A 63 -0.83 1.78 -49.07
CA ARG A 63 0.11 0.65 -49.22
C ARG A 63 0.28 -0.13 -47.91
N LEU A 64 0.43 0.57 -46.78
CA LEU A 64 0.58 -0.05 -45.47
C LEU A 64 -0.70 -0.78 -45.05
N LEU A 65 -1.86 -0.14 -45.19
CA LEU A 65 -3.13 -0.74 -44.80
C LEU A 65 -3.45 -1.97 -45.67
N SER A 66 -3.27 -1.88 -46.99
CA SER A 66 -3.44 -3.03 -47.89
C SER A 66 -2.47 -4.17 -47.55
N ALA A 67 -1.19 -3.89 -47.28
CA ALA A 67 -0.23 -4.92 -46.88
C ALA A 67 -0.64 -5.60 -45.56
N LEU A 68 -1.19 -4.85 -44.59
CA LEU A 68 -1.70 -5.42 -43.33
C LEU A 68 -3.00 -6.22 -43.50
N GLU A 69 -3.86 -5.85 -44.45
CA GLU A 69 -5.07 -6.60 -44.78
C GLU A 69 -4.76 -7.90 -45.54
N GLU A 70 -3.71 -7.91 -46.38
CA GLU A 70 -3.24 -9.08 -47.13
C GLU A 70 -2.58 -10.14 -46.23
N LEU A 71 -2.17 -9.79 -45.01
CA LEU A 71 -1.64 -10.75 -44.04
C LEU A 71 -2.66 -11.86 -43.71
N ASP A 72 -2.19 -13.11 -43.68
CA ASP A 72 -3.01 -14.23 -43.25
C ASP A 72 -3.16 -14.26 -41.72
N TRP A 73 -4.15 -13.51 -41.23
CA TRP A 73 -4.50 -13.46 -39.80
C TRP A 73 -4.99 -14.80 -39.22
N SER A 74 -5.32 -15.79 -40.05
CA SER A 74 -5.63 -17.15 -39.56
C SER A 74 -4.38 -17.85 -39.02
N ILE A 75 -3.21 -17.59 -39.62
CA ILE A 75 -1.92 -18.07 -39.15
C ILE A 75 -1.61 -17.47 -37.78
N VAL A 76 -1.84 -16.15 -37.57
CA VAL A 76 -1.64 -15.48 -36.27
C VAL A 76 -2.42 -16.19 -35.17
N ALA A 77 -3.71 -16.46 -35.38
CA ALA A 77 -4.53 -17.14 -34.40
C ALA A 77 -4.05 -18.58 -34.11
N SER A 78 -3.70 -19.34 -35.15
CA SER A 78 -3.18 -20.70 -34.98
C SER A 78 -1.83 -20.75 -34.26
N ARG A 79 -0.96 -19.76 -34.52
CA ARG A 79 0.34 -19.61 -33.87
C ARG A 79 0.16 -19.20 -32.40
N ALA A 80 -0.76 -18.28 -32.10
CA ALA A 80 -1.05 -17.91 -30.71
C ALA A 80 -1.50 -19.12 -29.85
N ILE A 81 -2.32 -20.01 -30.42
CA ILE A 81 -2.73 -21.27 -29.78
C ILE A 81 -1.55 -22.25 -29.63
N SER A 82 -0.68 -22.31 -30.63
CA SER A 82 0.52 -23.16 -30.57
C SER A 82 1.49 -22.66 -29.48
N ILE A 83 1.71 -21.35 -29.40
CA ILE A 83 2.51 -20.69 -28.36
C ILE A 83 1.89 -20.92 -26.96
N SER A 84 0.56 -20.87 -26.83
CA SER A 84 -0.11 -21.16 -25.56
C SER A 84 -0.01 -22.61 -25.11
N SER A 85 0.25 -23.52 -26.04
CA SER A 85 0.38 -24.95 -25.77
C SER A 85 1.81 -25.40 -25.41
N LEU A 86 2.80 -24.50 -25.42
CA LEU A 86 4.20 -24.82 -25.08
C LEU A 86 4.43 -25.13 -23.59
N GLY A 87 3.41 -24.94 -22.74
CA GLY A 87 3.51 -25.00 -21.28
C GLY A 87 3.55 -23.60 -20.66
N SER A 88 3.96 -23.51 -19.39
CA SER A 88 4.10 -22.21 -18.74
C SER A 88 5.18 -21.38 -19.40
N ARG A 89 4.82 -20.15 -19.76
CA ARG A 89 5.71 -19.11 -20.30
C ARG A 89 6.07 -18.06 -19.27
N MET A 90 5.85 -18.33 -17.98
CA MET A 90 6.48 -17.51 -16.97
C MET A 90 8.00 -17.64 -17.12
N THR A 91 8.73 -16.51 -17.07
CA THR A 91 10.19 -16.49 -17.24
C THR A 91 10.87 -17.55 -16.37
N GLY A 92 11.80 -18.33 -16.92
CA GLY A 92 12.47 -19.41 -16.19
C GLY A 92 11.78 -20.78 -16.25
N TYR A 93 10.54 -20.87 -16.75
CA TYR A 93 9.87 -22.15 -17.00
C TYR A 93 10.17 -22.69 -18.41
N GLU A 94 10.01 -23.99 -18.61
CA GLU A 94 10.37 -24.66 -19.88
C GLU A 94 9.63 -24.10 -21.10
N GLY A 95 8.34 -23.79 -20.97
CA GLY A 95 7.54 -23.23 -22.08
C GLY A 95 8.00 -21.85 -22.52
N TYR A 96 8.61 -21.07 -21.62
CA TYR A 96 9.24 -19.79 -21.94
C TYR A 96 10.48 -20.00 -22.84
N TYR A 97 11.39 -20.91 -22.48
CA TYR A 97 12.60 -21.17 -23.28
C TYR A 97 12.27 -21.77 -24.64
N ARG A 98 11.28 -22.67 -24.71
CA ARG A 98 10.79 -23.20 -26.00
C ARG A 98 10.23 -22.10 -26.91
N LEU A 99 9.62 -21.05 -26.35
CA LEU A 99 9.16 -19.91 -27.14
C LEU A 99 10.34 -19.07 -27.65
N VAL A 100 11.37 -18.85 -26.84
CA VAL A 100 12.59 -18.15 -27.27
C VAL A 100 13.19 -18.88 -28.48
N GLU A 101 13.41 -20.20 -28.37
CA GLU A 101 13.92 -21.04 -29.47
C GLU A 101 13.02 -20.98 -30.71
N LEU A 102 11.69 -20.96 -30.53
CA LEU A 102 10.73 -20.85 -31.62
C LEU A 102 10.81 -19.50 -32.36
N ILE A 103 11.04 -18.41 -31.64
CA ILE A 103 11.20 -17.08 -32.26
C ILE A 103 12.55 -16.99 -32.99
N GLU A 104 13.64 -17.44 -32.37
CA GLU A 104 14.98 -17.46 -32.99
C GLU A 104 14.98 -18.31 -34.26
N GLY A 105 14.48 -19.53 -34.18
CA GLY A 105 14.39 -20.42 -35.34
C GLY A 105 13.52 -19.86 -36.48
N TYR A 106 12.45 -19.13 -36.14
CA TYR A 106 11.62 -18.44 -37.12
C TYR A 106 12.35 -17.27 -37.81
N LEU A 107 13.17 -16.51 -37.06
CA LEU A 107 13.99 -15.44 -37.64
C LEU A 107 15.13 -16.00 -38.51
N ASP A 108 15.76 -17.10 -38.08
CA ASP A 108 16.79 -17.80 -38.84
C ASP A 108 16.25 -18.35 -40.16
N GLU A 109 15.05 -18.96 -40.15
CA GLU A 109 14.38 -19.47 -41.36
C GLU A 109 14.13 -18.36 -42.39
N LEU A 110 13.79 -17.16 -41.92
CA LEU A 110 13.54 -15.99 -42.77
C LEU A 110 14.83 -15.22 -43.14
N GLY A 111 15.98 -15.57 -42.56
CA GLY A 111 17.24 -14.87 -42.81
C GLY A 111 17.30 -13.45 -42.24
N VAL A 112 16.46 -13.13 -41.26
CA VAL A 112 16.37 -11.80 -40.65
C VAL A 112 17.47 -11.62 -39.61
N ALA A 113 18.20 -10.51 -39.67
CA ALA A 113 19.23 -10.20 -38.69
C ALA A 113 18.61 -9.86 -37.32
N TYR A 114 19.06 -10.54 -36.26
CA TYR A 114 18.65 -10.25 -34.89
C TYR A 114 19.81 -10.26 -33.90
N ARG A 115 19.56 -9.72 -32.70
CA ARG A 115 20.44 -9.78 -31.54
C ARG A 115 19.68 -10.30 -30.33
N THR A 116 20.38 -11.01 -29.47
CA THR A 116 19.87 -11.43 -28.17
C THR A 116 20.52 -10.60 -27.07
N GLN A 117 19.74 -10.28 -26.03
CA GLN A 117 20.23 -9.64 -24.82
C GLN A 117 19.88 -10.52 -23.64
N GLU A 118 20.90 -11.05 -22.98
CA GLU A 118 20.77 -11.95 -21.85
C GLU A 118 20.90 -11.17 -20.53
N PHE A 119 20.07 -11.49 -19.56
CA PHE A 119 20.10 -10.91 -18.22
C PHE A 119 19.53 -11.88 -17.19
N GLU A 120 19.77 -11.62 -15.91
CA GLU A 120 19.28 -12.45 -14.81
C GLU A 120 18.07 -11.82 -14.12
N VAL A 121 17.14 -12.66 -13.70
CA VAL A 121 15.94 -12.23 -12.97
C VAL A 121 15.57 -13.25 -11.89
N ALA A 122 15.15 -12.77 -10.73
CA ALA A 122 14.68 -13.64 -9.65
C ALA A 122 13.24 -14.08 -9.90
N VAL A 123 13.00 -15.39 -9.91
CA VAL A 123 11.69 -15.99 -10.17
C VAL A 123 11.40 -17.09 -9.12
N PRO A 124 10.15 -17.22 -8.63
CA PRO A 124 9.74 -18.40 -7.87
C PRO A 124 9.57 -19.60 -8.82
N ILE A 125 10.38 -20.63 -8.64
CA ILE A 125 10.36 -21.88 -9.41
C ILE A 125 9.67 -22.97 -8.59
N ASP A 126 8.64 -23.56 -9.18
CA ASP A 126 7.96 -24.76 -8.67
C ASP A 126 8.72 -26.01 -9.12
N GLU A 127 9.37 -26.72 -8.19
CA GLU A 127 10.09 -27.97 -8.48
C GLU A 127 9.16 -29.20 -8.51
N GLY A 128 7.86 -28.99 -8.27
CA GLY A 128 6.83 -30.02 -8.26
C GLY A 128 6.41 -30.41 -6.86
N PHE A 129 5.09 -30.58 -6.70
CA PHE A 129 4.48 -31.07 -5.49
C PHE A 129 3.65 -32.32 -5.74
N THR A 130 3.55 -33.15 -4.71
CA THR A 130 2.78 -34.39 -4.72
C THR A 130 1.90 -34.46 -3.48
N LEU A 131 0.62 -34.77 -3.68
CA LEU A 131 -0.35 -35.10 -2.65
C LEU A 131 -0.51 -36.62 -2.57
N GLU A 132 -0.01 -37.22 -1.51
CA GLU A 132 -0.24 -38.63 -1.20
C GLU A 132 -1.47 -38.76 -0.31
N VAL A 133 -2.53 -39.41 -0.80
CA VAL A 133 -3.79 -39.63 -0.08
C VAL A 133 -3.94 -41.10 0.29
N GLU A 134 -4.09 -41.37 1.58
CA GLU A 134 -4.19 -42.73 2.12
C GLU A 134 -5.39 -43.49 1.51
N GLY A 135 -5.11 -44.65 0.91
CA GLY A 135 -6.14 -45.51 0.30
C GLY A 135 -6.67 -45.05 -1.07
N VAL A 136 -6.11 -43.99 -1.66
CA VAL A 136 -6.51 -43.50 -2.98
C VAL A 136 -5.34 -43.48 -3.96
N GLY A 137 -4.27 -42.75 -3.66
CA GLY A 137 -3.15 -42.62 -4.59
C GLY A 137 -2.34 -41.33 -4.41
N SER A 138 -1.61 -40.98 -5.47
CA SER A 138 -0.69 -39.86 -5.51
C SER A 138 -1.10 -38.90 -6.63
N PHE A 139 -1.30 -37.63 -6.30
CA PHE A 139 -1.78 -36.60 -7.23
C PHE A 139 -0.77 -35.46 -7.36
N LYS A 140 -0.64 -34.89 -8.55
CA LYS A 140 0.26 -33.75 -8.78
C LYS A 140 -0.39 -32.47 -8.25
N LEU A 141 0.39 -31.70 -7.50
CA LEU A 141 0.02 -30.36 -7.07
C LEU A 141 0.94 -29.33 -7.71
N TYR A 142 0.42 -28.11 -7.84
CA TYR A 142 1.16 -26.95 -8.32
C TYR A 142 1.22 -25.88 -7.22
N ALA A 143 2.37 -25.23 -7.07
CA ALA A 143 2.53 -24.14 -6.12
C ALA A 143 1.78 -22.88 -6.57
N LEU A 144 1.09 -22.21 -5.64
CA LEU A 144 0.68 -20.82 -5.85
C LEU A 144 1.86 -19.87 -5.61
N TRP A 145 1.71 -18.63 -6.06
CA TRP A 145 2.65 -17.54 -5.82
C TRP A 145 3.03 -17.42 -4.33
N PRO A 146 4.31 -17.10 -4.02
CA PRO A 146 4.78 -16.87 -2.64
C PRO A 146 3.89 -15.96 -1.79
N ASN A 147 3.80 -16.24 -0.48
CA ASN A 147 3.27 -15.27 0.50
C ASN A 147 4.39 -14.28 0.82
N GLY A 148 4.25 -13.03 0.38
CA GLY A 148 5.36 -12.06 0.42
C GLY A 148 6.57 -12.62 -0.33
N VAL A 149 7.59 -13.05 0.42
CA VAL A 149 8.80 -13.69 -0.13
C VAL A 149 8.85 -15.21 0.09
N ILE A 150 7.91 -15.80 0.83
CA ILE A 150 7.94 -17.21 1.24
C ILE A 150 7.27 -18.08 0.18
N PRO A 151 8.01 -18.89 -0.61
CA PRO A 151 7.41 -19.85 -1.51
C PRO A 151 6.76 -21.01 -0.73
N PRO A 152 5.82 -21.75 -1.32
CA PRO A 152 5.38 -23.01 -0.75
C PRO A 152 6.56 -23.98 -0.54
N VAL A 153 6.69 -24.54 0.67
CA VAL A 153 7.71 -25.52 1.01
C VAL A 153 7.05 -26.60 1.88
N ALA A 154 7.26 -27.87 1.53
CA ALA A 154 6.93 -28.97 2.43
C ALA A 154 8.19 -29.36 3.23
N PRO A 155 8.12 -29.43 4.58
CA PRO A 155 9.18 -29.98 5.40
C PRO A 155 9.62 -31.38 4.96
N PRO A 156 10.85 -31.84 5.33
CA PRO A 156 11.32 -33.18 4.96
C PRO A 156 10.36 -34.32 5.35
N GLU A 157 9.63 -34.18 6.45
CA GLU A 157 8.61 -35.12 6.91
C GLU A 157 7.28 -35.06 6.12
N GLY A 158 7.11 -34.05 5.28
CA GLY A 158 5.90 -33.70 4.54
C GLY A 158 4.89 -32.91 5.37
N ILE A 159 4.03 -32.13 4.72
CA ILE A 159 2.88 -31.50 5.39
C ILE A 159 1.81 -32.57 5.59
N ARG A 160 1.63 -33.02 6.84
CA ARG A 160 0.69 -34.09 7.20
C ARG A 160 -0.57 -33.54 7.87
N GLY A 161 -1.74 -33.99 7.42
CA GLY A 161 -3.02 -33.65 8.01
C GLY A 161 -4.18 -34.49 7.47
N GLU A 162 -5.34 -34.38 8.11
CA GLU A 162 -6.61 -34.86 7.55
C GLU A 162 -7.02 -33.96 6.38
N LEU A 163 -7.52 -34.54 5.30
CA LEU A 163 -8.01 -33.79 4.15
C LEU A 163 -9.46 -33.34 4.41
N VAL A 164 -9.71 -32.03 4.39
CA VAL A 164 -11.02 -31.47 4.74
C VAL A 164 -11.54 -30.58 3.63
N TYR A 165 -12.63 -30.99 2.96
CA TYR A 165 -13.28 -30.18 1.94
C TYR A 165 -14.19 -29.12 2.56
N VAL A 166 -14.09 -27.87 2.11
CA VAL A 166 -14.85 -26.73 2.67
C VAL A 166 -15.56 -25.88 1.60
N ASP A 167 -15.78 -26.44 0.41
CA ASP A 167 -16.52 -25.75 -0.67
C ASP A 167 -15.87 -24.39 -1.01
N SER A 168 -16.62 -23.28 -0.94
CA SER A 168 -16.17 -21.89 -1.12
C SER A 168 -15.34 -21.32 0.04
N GLY A 169 -15.22 -22.03 1.17
CA GLY A 169 -14.52 -21.52 2.35
C GLY A 169 -15.29 -20.45 3.14
N ASP A 170 -16.61 -20.39 3.01
CA ASP A 170 -17.45 -19.62 3.93
C ASP A 170 -17.39 -20.23 5.34
N LEU A 171 -17.52 -19.43 6.39
CA LEU A 171 -17.28 -19.88 7.77
C LEU A 171 -18.21 -21.02 8.18
N GLU A 172 -19.44 -21.03 7.70
CA GLU A 172 -20.43 -22.08 7.95
C GLU A 172 -19.97 -23.44 7.39
N LYS A 173 -19.20 -23.43 6.30
CA LYS A 173 -18.70 -24.65 5.65
C LYS A 173 -17.58 -25.33 6.45
N PHE A 174 -16.97 -24.63 7.40
CA PHE A 174 -16.02 -25.21 8.34
C PHE A 174 -16.72 -25.84 9.55
N ASN A 175 -17.98 -25.48 9.85
CA ASN A 175 -18.65 -25.93 11.06
C ASN A 175 -18.75 -27.47 11.13
N GLY A 176 -18.53 -28.02 12.33
CA GLY A 176 -18.51 -29.47 12.59
C GLY A 176 -17.20 -30.18 12.19
N LYS A 177 -16.34 -29.56 11.38
CA LYS A 177 -15.11 -30.18 10.86
C LYS A 177 -13.89 -29.89 11.74
N ASN A 178 -12.90 -30.78 11.72
CA ASN A 178 -11.65 -30.59 12.45
C ASN A 178 -10.62 -29.88 11.56
N ILE A 179 -10.40 -28.58 11.77
CA ILE A 179 -9.56 -27.76 10.88
C ILE A 179 -8.14 -27.58 11.41
N ASN A 180 -7.96 -27.54 12.72
CA ASN A 180 -6.65 -27.34 13.31
C ASN A 180 -5.73 -28.53 12.97
N GLY A 181 -4.62 -28.25 12.29
CA GLY A 181 -3.66 -29.25 11.82
C GLY A 181 -4.04 -29.97 10.53
N SER A 182 -5.16 -29.62 9.88
CA SER A 182 -5.64 -30.27 8.65
C SER A 182 -5.03 -29.69 7.38
N ILE A 183 -5.30 -30.33 6.25
CA ILE A 183 -5.05 -29.84 4.90
C ILE A 183 -6.42 -29.54 4.28
N VAL A 184 -6.68 -28.25 4.00
CA VAL A 184 -8.00 -27.82 3.55
C VAL A 184 -8.09 -27.90 2.04
N LEU A 185 -9.12 -28.54 1.52
CA LEU A 185 -9.47 -28.57 0.11
C LEU A 185 -10.61 -27.57 -0.16
N MET A 186 -10.42 -26.67 -1.11
CA MET A 186 -11.30 -25.52 -1.34
C MET A 186 -11.50 -25.26 -2.83
N LYS A 187 -12.64 -24.72 -3.25
CA LYS A 187 -12.81 -24.21 -4.62
C LYS A 187 -11.90 -23.02 -4.88
N PHE A 188 -11.33 -22.92 -6.09
CA PHE A 188 -10.52 -21.76 -6.45
C PHE A 188 -11.31 -20.45 -6.41
N ASN A 189 -12.55 -20.43 -6.92
CA ASN A 189 -13.43 -19.26 -6.85
C ASN A 189 -14.01 -19.11 -5.45
N SER A 190 -13.28 -18.39 -4.60
CA SER A 190 -13.51 -18.28 -3.15
C SER A 190 -12.95 -16.97 -2.60
N LEU A 191 -12.53 -16.04 -3.47
CA LEU A 191 -11.89 -14.78 -3.08
C LEU A 191 -10.77 -15.01 -2.05
N ASN A 192 -10.80 -14.32 -0.92
CA ASN A 192 -9.82 -14.43 0.17
C ASN A 192 -10.25 -15.39 1.30
N ASN A 193 -11.26 -16.25 1.09
CA ASN A 193 -11.77 -17.16 2.13
C ASN A 193 -10.74 -18.19 2.63
N TRP A 194 -9.64 -18.40 1.90
CA TRP A 194 -8.51 -19.22 2.37
C TRP A 194 -7.91 -18.71 3.69
N VAL A 195 -8.07 -17.43 4.00
CA VAL A 195 -7.70 -16.84 5.31
C VAL A 195 -8.50 -17.46 6.45
N ASN A 196 -9.73 -17.95 6.22
CA ASN A 196 -10.50 -18.68 7.23
C ASN A 196 -9.82 -20.00 7.61
N ALA A 197 -9.26 -20.73 6.63
CA ALA A 197 -8.49 -21.94 6.92
C ALA A 197 -7.25 -21.62 7.78
N LEU A 198 -6.55 -20.53 7.46
CA LEU A 198 -5.42 -20.02 8.24
C LEU A 198 -5.82 -19.69 9.69
N ARG A 199 -6.92 -18.94 9.89
CA ARG A 199 -7.48 -18.56 11.21
C ARG A 199 -7.77 -19.77 12.09
N LEU A 200 -8.28 -20.84 11.49
CA LEU A 200 -8.71 -22.06 12.18
C LEU A 200 -7.58 -23.09 12.38
N GLY A 201 -6.35 -22.76 11.97
CA GLY A 201 -5.17 -23.57 12.25
C GLY A 201 -4.86 -24.64 11.21
N ALA A 202 -5.40 -24.55 10.00
CA ALA A 202 -4.98 -25.42 8.90
C ALA A 202 -3.47 -25.26 8.63
N LYS A 203 -2.83 -26.33 8.13
CA LYS A 203 -1.40 -26.30 7.76
C LYS A 203 -1.17 -25.84 6.32
N ALA A 204 -2.13 -26.12 5.44
CA ALA A 204 -2.09 -25.75 4.03
C ALA A 204 -3.50 -25.70 3.45
N VAL A 205 -3.63 -25.06 2.29
CA VAL A 205 -4.85 -25.09 1.47
C VAL A 205 -4.53 -25.56 0.05
N ILE A 206 -5.42 -26.39 -0.50
CA ILE A 206 -5.38 -26.90 -1.87
C ILE A 206 -6.63 -26.38 -2.58
N PHE A 207 -6.42 -25.58 -3.63
CA PHE A 207 -7.48 -25.10 -4.48
C PHE A 207 -7.78 -26.08 -5.61
N ILE A 208 -9.05 -26.36 -5.83
CA ILE A 208 -9.53 -27.16 -6.96
C ILE A 208 -9.73 -26.23 -8.16
N GLU A 209 -9.20 -26.66 -9.31
CA GLU A 209 -9.41 -26.01 -10.61
C GLU A 209 -10.88 -25.66 -10.86
N PRO A 210 -11.20 -24.40 -11.15
CA PRO A 210 -12.55 -24.00 -11.50
C PRO A 210 -12.82 -24.25 -12.99
N THR A 211 -14.10 -24.27 -13.37
CA THR A 211 -14.50 -24.29 -14.79
C THR A 211 -14.25 -22.96 -15.48
N GLU A 212 -14.44 -21.86 -14.73
CA GLU A 212 -14.22 -20.49 -15.17
C GLU A 212 -13.64 -19.70 -14.01
N ALA A 213 -12.77 -18.72 -14.27
CA ALA A 213 -12.23 -17.84 -13.24
C ALA A 213 -11.83 -16.50 -13.84
N THR A 214 -11.64 -15.52 -12.96
CA THR A 214 -11.35 -14.13 -13.34
C THR A 214 -10.06 -13.64 -12.69
N TYR A 215 -9.51 -12.56 -13.24
CA TYR A 215 -8.32 -11.90 -12.72
C TYR A 215 -8.46 -11.47 -11.25
N PRO A 216 -9.59 -10.87 -10.79
CA PRO A 216 -9.81 -10.59 -9.38
C PRO A 216 -9.74 -11.80 -8.46
N GLU A 217 -10.27 -12.96 -8.89
CA GLU A 217 -10.16 -14.21 -8.11
C GLU A 217 -8.70 -14.63 -7.92
N SER A 218 -7.89 -14.48 -8.96
CA SER A 218 -6.45 -14.78 -8.91
C SER A 218 -5.69 -13.78 -8.02
N LEU A 219 -6.01 -12.48 -8.10
CA LEU A 219 -5.43 -11.45 -7.25
C LEU A 219 -5.75 -11.66 -5.76
N MET A 220 -6.95 -12.16 -5.43
CA MET A 220 -7.33 -12.45 -4.04
C MET A 220 -6.59 -13.67 -3.44
N LYS A 221 -5.81 -14.40 -4.26
CA LYS A 221 -4.86 -15.41 -3.78
C LYS A 221 -3.46 -14.85 -3.59
N PHE A 222 -3.22 -13.55 -3.74
CA PHE A 222 -1.95 -12.96 -3.34
C PHE A 222 -1.90 -12.75 -1.83
N SER A 223 -0.67 -12.73 -1.31
CA SER A 223 -0.43 -12.15 0.00
C SER A 223 0.88 -11.39 -0.02
N ASP A 224 0.88 -10.19 0.57
CA ASP A 224 2.09 -9.37 0.68
C ASP A 224 2.86 -9.63 1.98
N THR A 225 2.15 -10.01 3.04
CA THR A 225 2.74 -10.38 4.32
C THR A 225 3.42 -11.75 4.19
N PRO A 226 4.70 -11.87 4.56
CA PRO A 226 5.46 -13.11 4.46
C PRO A 226 5.07 -14.11 5.56
N ILE A 227 3.92 -14.78 5.38
CA ILE A 227 3.36 -15.76 6.32
C ILE A 227 3.58 -17.20 5.83
N ASN A 228 3.95 -18.12 6.73
CA ASN A 228 4.14 -19.52 6.38
C ASN A 228 2.80 -20.27 6.35
N PHE A 229 2.12 -20.18 5.20
CA PHE A 229 0.88 -20.93 4.91
C PHE A 229 0.88 -21.36 3.45
N PRO A 230 1.46 -22.54 3.14
CA PRO A 230 1.57 -23.05 1.78
C PRO A 230 0.20 -23.21 1.11
N ARG A 231 0.12 -22.78 -0.14
CA ARG A 231 -1.09 -22.83 -0.97
C ARG A 231 -0.78 -23.58 -2.25
N PHE A 232 -1.65 -24.52 -2.60
CA PHE A 232 -1.49 -25.41 -3.74
C PHE A 232 -2.69 -25.38 -4.66
N TYR A 233 -2.50 -25.85 -5.89
CA TYR A 233 -3.53 -25.99 -6.90
C TYR A 233 -3.58 -27.43 -7.41
N LEU A 234 -4.79 -27.98 -7.51
CA LEU A 234 -5.08 -29.32 -8.01
C LEU A 234 -5.86 -29.22 -9.32
N LYS A 235 -5.38 -29.92 -10.36
CA LYS A 235 -6.04 -29.96 -11.67
C LYS A 235 -7.39 -30.66 -11.61
N GLY A 236 -8.32 -30.24 -12.48
CA GLY A 236 -9.71 -30.73 -12.44
C GLY A 236 -9.85 -32.25 -12.62
N ALA A 237 -8.99 -32.85 -13.46
CA ALA A 237 -9.01 -34.29 -13.75
C ALA A 237 -8.85 -35.18 -12.50
N ASP A 238 -8.11 -34.71 -11.51
CA ASP A 238 -7.79 -35.45 -10.28
C ASP A 238 -8.77 -35.15 -9.13
N SER A 239 -9.59 -34.11 -9.28
CA SER A 239 -10.38 -33.53 -8.20
C SER A 239 -11.44 -34.48 -7.62
N ALA A 240 -12.05 -35.33 -8.46
CA ALA A 240 -13.18 -36.18 -8.05
C ALA A 240 -12.79 -37.26 -7.04
N GLU A 241 -11.60 -37.86 -7.19
CA GLU A 241 -11.09 -38.89 -6.26
C GLU A 241 -10.65 -38.25 -4.93
N VAL A 242 -9.96 -37.11 -5.01
CA VAL A 242 -9.50 -36.34 -3.85
C VAL A 242 -10.69 -35.81 -3.03
N LEU A 243 -11.76 -35.35 -3.68
CA LEU A 243 -13.01 -34.93 -3.02
C LEU A 243 -13.66 -36.08 -2.24
N LYS A 244 -13.81 -37.25 -2.87
CA LYS A 244 -14.35 -38.44 -2.19
C LYS A 244 -13.50 -38.88 -1.01
N ALA A 245 -12.17 -38.68 -1.08
CA ALA A 245 -11.27 -38.96 0.01
C ALA A 245 -11.44 -37.95 1.17
N ALA A 246 -11.60 -36.67 0.85
CA ALA A 246 -11.83 -35.61 1.82
C ALA A 246 -13.16 -35.80 2.57
N GLU A 247 -14.21 -36.26 1.88
CA GLU A 247 -15.51 -36.60 2.50
C GLU A 247 -15.40 -37.72 3.54
N LYS A 248 -14.41 -38.63 3.38
CA LYS A 248 -14.11 -39.72 4.32
C LYS A 248 -13.12 -39.32 5.42
N GLY A 249 -12.59 -38.09 5.40
CA GLY A 249 -11.55 -37.66 6.33
C GLY A 249 -10.23 -38.42 6.13
N ALA A 250 -9.87 -38.74 4.88
CA ALA A 250 -8.62 -39.43 4.57
C ALA A 250 -7.41 -38.61 5.03
N ARG A 251 -6.36 -39.29 5.52
CA ARG A 251 -5.08 -38.65 5.81
C ARG A 251 -4.31 -38.40 4.53
N ALA A 252 -3.67 -37.25 4.46
CA ALA A 252 -2.86 -36.87 3.31
C ALA A 252 -1.51 -36.29 3.74
N VAL A 253 -0.54 -36.42 2.83
CA VAL A 253 0.81 -35.86 2.96
C VAL A 253 1.14 -35.09 1.70
N VAL A 254 1.51 -33.82 1.84
CA VAL A 254 2.07 -33.02 0.74
C VAL A 254 3.59 -33.05 0.83
N LYS A 255 4.25 -33.36 -0.29
CA LYS A 255 5.70 -33.32 -0.47
C LYS A 255 6.06 -32.44 -1.67
N GLY A 256 7.26 -31.87 -1.67
CA GLY A 256 7.75 -30.99 -2.72
C GLY A 256 8.24 -29.65 -2.18
N ARG A 257 8.79 -28.83 -3.06
CA ARG A 257 9.25 -27.49 -2.71
C ARG A 257 9.19 -26.56 -3.91
N ALA A 258 9.02 -25.28 -3.62
CA ALA A 258 9.29 -24.19 -4.54
C ALA A 258 10.37 -23.30 -3.93
N GLU A 259 11.17 -22.66 -4.77
CA GLU A 259 12.27 -21.80 -4.32
C GLU A 259 12.42 -20.57 -5.23
N TRP A 260 12.99 -19.51 -4.68
CA TRP A 260 13.43 -18.38 -5.50
C TRP A 260 14.75 -18.72 -6.17
N ARG A 261 14.83 -18.53 -7.48
CA ARG A 261 16.02 -18.80 -8.28
C ARG A 261 16.30 -17.63 -9.20
N GLU A 262 17.58 -17.30 -9.35
CA GLU A 262 18.03 -16.44 -10.45
C GLU A 262 18.06 -17.27 -11.72
N VAL A 263 17.23 -16.86 -12.69
CA VAL A 263 17.11 -17.51 -13.98
C VAL A 263 17.56 -16.56 -15.07
N LYS A 264 18.11 -17.13 -16.14
CA LYS A 264 18.50 -16.40 -17.33
C LYS A 264 17.26 -16.07 -18.18
N ALA A 265 17.08 -14.80 -18.48
CA ALA A 265 16.05 -14.27 -19.36
C ALA A 265 16.70 -13.64 -20.61
N ILE A 266 15.98 -13.66 -21.73
CA ILE A 266 16.51 -13.30 -23.06
C ILE A 266 15.53 -12.34 -23.74
N ASN A 267 15.97 -11.13 -24.08
CA ASN A 267 15.27 -10.30 -25.06
C ASN A 267 15.78 -10.63 -26.46
N ILE A 268 14.90 -10.64 -27.46
CA ILE A 268 15.27 -10.82 -28.87
C ILE A 268 14.94 -9.53 -29.63
N VAL A 269 15.89 -9.02 -30.41
CA VAL A 269 15.77 -7.77 -31.17
C VAL A 269 16.00 -8.07 -32.65
N ALA A 270 14.92 -8.19 -33.43
CA ALA A 270 15.00 -8.31 -34.88
C ALA A 270 15.13 -6.92 -35.53
N MET A 271 16.06 -6.77 -36.47
CA MET A 271 16.52 -5.48 -36.95
C MET A 271 16.27 -5.31 -38.46
N PHE A 272 15.44 -4.33 -38.81
CA PHE A 272 15.13 -3.97 -40.20
C PHE A 272 15.69 -2.60 -40.52
N ASN A 273 16.49 -2.51 -41.58
CA ASN A 273 17.12 -1.25 -41.99
C ASN A 273 16.13 -0.37 -42.76
N GLY A 274 16.11 0.92 -42.43
CA GLY A 274 15.34 1.91 -43.18
C GLY A 274 15.93 2.17 -44.56
N THR A 275 15.05 2.47 -45.52
CA THR A 275 15.44 2.81 -46.90
C THR A 275 15.94 4.26 -47.02
N ASP A 276 15.12 5.23 -46.59
CA ASP A 276 15.39 6.67 -46.77
C ASP A 276 16.04 7.33 -45.54
N ARG A 277 15.77 6.80 -44.34
CA ARG A 277 16.21 7.36 -43.05
C ARG A 277 16.70 6.25 -42.11
N PRO A 278 17.81 5.58 -42.45
CA PRO A 278 18.30 4.43 -41.69
C PRO A 278 18.81 4.77 -40.28
N ASP A 279 19.14 6.04 -40.01
CA ASP A 279 19.58 6.53 -38.71
C ASP A 279 18.42 6.84 -37.74
N GLU A 280 17.18 6.97 -38.26
CA GLU A 280 15.97 7.13 -37.46
C GLU A 280 15.38 5.75 -37.10
N LEU A 281 15.12 5.51 -35.81
CA LEU A 281 14.67 4.22 -35.31
C LEU A 281 13.26 4.27 -34.71
N VAL A 282 12.38 3.39 -35.17
CA VAL A 282 11.10 3.06 -34.54
C VAL A 282 11.23 1.70 -33.85
N VAL A 283 10.98 1.66 -32.55
CA VAL A 283 11.00 0.41 -31.78
C VAL A 283 9.57 -0.07 -31.59
N LEU A 284 9.26 -1.25 -32.08
CA LEU A 284 8.04 -1.96 -31.74
C LEU A 284 8.41 -3.07 -30.76
N ALA A 285 7.69 -3.18 -29.65
CA ALA A 285 7.96 -4.20 -28.65
C ALA A 285 6.72 -5.01 -28.31
N THR A 286 6.91 -6.26 -27.92
CA THR A 286 5.88 -7.08 -27.28
C THR A 286 6.55 -7.95 -26.23
N HIS A 287 5.82 -8.33 -25.17
CA HIS A 287 6.38 -9.20 -24.15
C HIS A 287 6.06 -10.67 -24.47
N ILE A 288 6.99 -11.57 -24.18
CA ILE A 288 6.85 -13.00 -24.52
C ILE A 288 6.47 -13.88 -23.34
N ASP A 289 6.74 -13.41 -22.11
CA ASP A 289 6.34 -14.10 -20.90
C ASP A 289 4.84 -13.98 -20.63
N SER A 290 4.29 -14.89 -19.85
CA SER A 290 2.91 -14.81 -19.34
C SER A 290 2.92 -15.05 -17.85
N TRP A 291 1.82 -14.72 -17.18
CA TRP A 291 1.72 -14.86 -15.73
C TRP A 291 0.44 -15.53 -15.27
N SER A 292 0.59 -16.28 -14.17
CA SER A 292 -0.50 -16.88 -13.41
C SER A 292 -0.17 -16.83 -11.93
N VAL A 293 -1.21 -16.78 -11.09
CA VAL A 293 -1.05 -17.01 -9.65
C VAL A 293 -0.54 -18.42 -9.33
N VAL A 294 -0.62 -19.34 -10.29
CA VAL A 294 0.07 -20.64 -10.27
C VAL A 294 1.17 -20.59 -11.35
N PRO A 295 2.42 -20.19 -11.00
CA PRO A 295 3.50 -19.97 -11.97
C PRO A 295 3.71 -21.08 -12.99
N ALA A 296 3.53 -22.34 -12.60
CA ALA A 296 3.65 -23.50 -13.47
C ALA A 296 2.53 -23.67 -14.52
N LEU A 297 1.49 -22.82 -14.50
CA LEU A 297 0.32 -22.84 -15.39
C LEU A 297 0.11 -21.49 -16.13
N ALA A 298 1.14 -20.67 -16.26
CA ALA A 298 1.05 -19.36 -16.93
C ALA A 298 1.12 -19.49 -18.47
N SER A 299 -0.01 -19.72 -19.12
CA SER A 299 -0.04 -20.06 -20.56
C SER A 299 -1.16 -19.39 -21.36
N SER A 300 -1.43 -18.09 -21.18
CA SER A 300 -2.54 -17.40 -21.87
C SER A 300 -2.35 -17.31 -23.40
N ALA A 301 -3.39 -17.63 -24.16
CA ALA A 301 -3.46 -17.46 -25.60
C ALA A 301 -3.80 -16.01 -26.01
N ASN A 302 -4.52 -15.25 -25.17
CA ASN A 302 -4.75 -13.82 -25.42
C ASN A 302 -3.42 -13.03 -25.39
N GLU A 303 -2.52 -13.27 -24.42
CA GLU A 303 -1.17 -12.66 -24.43
C GLU A 303 -0.37 -13.10 -25.66
N ALA A 304 -0.43 -14.39 -26.00
CA ALA A 304 0.32 -14.95 -27.12
C ALA A 304 -0.08 -14.36 -28.49
N TYR A 305 -1.28 -13.78 -28.61
CA TYR A 305 -1.75 -13.18 -29.85
C TYR A 305 -0.88 -11.99 -30.28
N SER A 306 -0.40 -11.19 -29.33
CA SER A 306 0.49 -10.06 -29.62
C SER A 306 1.87 -10.51 -30.13
N ILE A 307 2.40 -11.60 -29.56
CA ILE A 307 3.64 -12.26 -29.99
C ILE A 307 3.48 -12.79 -31.41
N ALA A 308 2.40 -13.55 -31.67
CA ALA A 308 2.11 -14.12 -32.98
C ALA A 308 1.92 -13.03 -34.04
N SER A 309 1.27 -11.92 -33.69
CA SER A 309 1.11 -10.76 -34.58
C SER A 309 2.46 -10.15 -34.92
N MET A 310 3.32 -9.94 -33.91
CA MET A 310 4.67 -9.41 -34.11
C MET A 310 5.52 -10.31 -35.02
N MET A 311 5.39 -11.63 -34.91
CA MET A 311 6.06 -12.57 -35.80
C MET A 311 5.57 -12.51 -37.25
N GLU A 312 4.30 -12.17 -37.51
CA GLU A 312 3.85 -11.91 -38.89
C GLU A 312 4.34 -10.56 -39.42
N LEU A 313 4.51 -9.54 -38.54
CA LEU A 313 5.11 -8.27 -38.96
C LEU A 313 6.57 -8.41 -39.42
N VAL A 314 7.30 -9.45 -38.98
CA VAL A 314 8.64 -9.79 -39.51
C VAL A 314 8.58 -9.99 -41.03
N ARG A 315 7.62 -10.77 -41.52
CA ARG A 315 7.45 -11.03 -42.97
C ARG A 315 7.05 -9.77 -43.72
N LEU A 316 6.12 -9.01 -43.14
CA LEU A 316 5.67 -7.75 -43.73
C LEU A 316 6.83 -6.76 -43.93
N LEU A 317 7.75 -6.64 -42.95
CA LEU A 317 8.87 -5.70 -43.02
C LEU A 317 9.97 -6.12 -44.01
N GLU A 318 10.10 -7.41 -44.31
CA GLU A 318 10.97 -7.90 -45.40
C GLU A 318 10.37 -7.59 -46.77
N GLU A 319 9.07 -7.88 -46.96
CA GLU A 319 8.37 -7.69 -48.24
C GLU A 319 8.11 -6.21 -48.56
N TYR A 320 7.82 -5.42 -47.52
CA TYR A 320 7.63 -3.98 -47.59
C TYR A 320 8.66 -3.30 -46.66
N PRO A 321 9.84 -2.91 -47.18
CA PRO A 321 10.84 -2.25 -46.36
C PRO A 321 10.42 -0.84 -45.90
N PRO A 322 10.60 -0.50 -44.60
CA PRO A 322 10.22 0.79 -44.05
C PRO A 322 11.17 1.93 -44.47
N ARG A 323 10.72 3.18 -44.29
CA ARG A 323 11.57 4.36 -44.55
C ARG A 323 12.59 4.58 -43.44
N ARG A 324 12.17 4.36 -42.20
CA ARG A 324 13.00 4.39 -40.99
C ARG A 324 13.37 2.98 -40.59
N SER A 325 14.49 2.82 -39.89
CA SER A 325 14.83 1.53 -39.32
C SER A 325 13.78 1.12 -38.29
N VAL A 326 13.41 -0.16 -38.29
CA VAL A 326 12.43 -0.73 -37.36
C VAL A 326 13.10 -1.85 -36.58
N TRP A 327 13.05 -1.79 -35.25
CA TRP A 327 13.44 -2.92 -34.42
C TRP A 327 12.19 -3.54 -33.80
N LEU A 328 12.01 -4.84 -34.03
CA LEU A 328 10.99 -5.65 -33.36
C LEU A 328 11.62 -6.31 -32.13
N VAL A 329 11.11 -5.98 -30.95
CA VAL A 329 11.70 -6.38 -29.66
C VAL A 329 10.75 -7.31 -28.91
N PHE A 330 11.18 -8.55 -28.75
CA PHE A 330 10.52 -9.55 -27.92
C PHE A 330 11.11 -9.46 -26.51
N LEU A 331 10.38 -8.81 -25.61
CA LEU A 331 10.81 -8.51 -24.25
C LEU A 331 10.46 -9.66 -23.29
N SER A 332 11.40 -9.95 -22.40
CA SER A 332 11.21 -10.92 -21.32
C SER A 332 11.03 -10.26 -19.96
N GLY A 333 10.39 -10.97 -19.03
CA GLY A 333 10.23 -10.50 -17.66
C GLY A 333 9.30 -9.30 -17.49
N HIS A 334 8.26 -9.19 -18.32
CA HIS A 334 7.18 -8.21 -18.16
C HIS A 334 6.57 -8.26 -16.76
N TRP A 335 6.27 -9.49 -16.30
CA TRP A 335 5.66 -9.75 -15.00
C TRP A 335 6.64 -9.73 -13.82
N GLN A 336 7.94 -9.53 -14.09
CA GLN A 336 9.00 -9.33 -13.08
C GLN A 336 9.42 -7.86 -13.03
N ALA A 337 8.41 -6.99 -12.95
CA ALA A 337 8.58 -5.53 -12.97
C ALA A 337 9.37 -5.04 -14.19
N MET A 338 8.93 -5.47 -15.39
CA MET A 338 9.50 -5.06 -16.68
C MET A 338 11.01 -5.30 -16.76
N ALA A 339 11.53 -6.41 -16.24
CA ALA A 339 12.97 -6.67 -16.14
C ALA A 339 13.68 -6.54 -17.50
N GLY A 340 13.17 -7.18 -18.55
CA GLY A 340 13.75 -7.06 -19.88
C GLY A 340 13.56 -5.69 -20.50
N GLY A 341 12.46 -4.99 -20.21
CA GLY A 341 12.29 -3.59 -20.61
C GLY A 341 13.35 -2.68 -19.98
N ARG A 342 13.69 -2.91 -18.70
CA ARG A 342 14.70 -2.13 -17.97
C ARG A 342 16.09 -2.33 -18.57
N GLU A 343 16.46 -3.58 -18.85
CA GLU A 343 17.74 -3.92 -19.51
C GLU A 343 17.77 -3.43 -20.96
N PHE A 344 16.67 -3.50 -21.70
CA PHE A 344 16.60 -3.05 -23.09
C PHE A 344 16.75 -1.53 -23.20
N VAL A 345 16.06 -0.76 -22.34
CA VAL A 345 16.16 0.70 -22.33
C VAL A 345 17.58 1.12 -21.97
N ASP A 346 18.20 0.48 -20.97
CA ASP A 346 19.59 0.73 -20.61
C ASP A 346 20.53 0.52 -21.81
N TRP A 347 20.39 -0.64 -22.47
CA TRP A 347 21.22 -1.04 -23.60
C TRP A 347 21.08 -0.14 -24.82
N LEU A 348 19.87 0.23 -25.22
CA LEU A 348 19.63 1.04 -26.42
C LEU A 348 19.86 2.53 -26.17
N TYR A 349 19.12 3.12 -25.22
CA TYR A 349 18.99 4.58 -25.11
C TYR A 349 20.26 5.25 -24.56
N PHE A 350 21.11 4.51 -23.86
CA PHE A 350 22.40 4.99 -23.36
C PHE A 350 23.60 4.41 -24.11
N SER A 351 23.37 3.70 -25.23
CA SER A 351 24.44 3.20 -26.12
C SER A 351 25.29 4.34 -26.70
N GLU A 352 26.55 4.02 -27.02
CA GLU A 352 27.46 4.98 -27.66
C GLU A 352 26.94 5.47 -29.02
N SER A 353 26.28 4.60 -29.80
CA SER A 353 25.64 4.96 -31.07
C SER A 353 24.56 6.04 -30.91
N VAL A 354 23.74 5.94 -29.85
CA VAL A 354 22.72 6.96 -29.56
C VAL A 354 23.36 8.24 -29.02
N ARG A 355 24.40 8.14 -28.18
CA ARG A 355 25.12 9.31 -27.64
C ARG A 355 25.85 10.12 -28.70
N ARG A 356 26.37 9.45 -29.74
CA ARG A 356 26.99 10.06 -30.93
C ARG A 356 25.98 10.56 -31.96
N GLY A 357 24.71 10.18 -31.83
CA GLY A 357 23.64 10.53 -32.77
C GLY A 357 23.70 9.73 -34.09
N GLU A 358 24.44 8.62 -34.12
CA GLU A 358 24.50 7.67 -35.24
C GLU A 358 23.18 6.88 -35.36
N LEU A 359 22.52 6.65 -34.23
CA LEU A 359 21.19 6.05 -34.14
C LEU A 359 20.28 6.98 -33.32
N LYS A 360 19.07 7.25 -33.81
CA LYS A 360 18.12 8.18 -33.20
C LYS A 360 16.82 7.44 -32.88
N PRO A 361 16.65 6.93 -31.64
CA PRO A 361 15.40 6.33 -31.19
C PRO A 361 14.28 7.39 -31.19
N GLY A 362 13.36 7.28 -32.15
CA GLY A 362 12.27 8.23 -32.36
C GLY A 362 11.07 7.95 -31.49
N ILE A 363 10.63 6.69 -31.44
CA ILE A 363 9.51 6.28 -30.60
C ILE A 363 9.61 4.79 -30.23
N PHE A 364 9.17 4.46 -29.02
CA PHE A 364 8.96 3.09 -28.55
C PHE A 364 7.46 2.80 -28.41
N ILE A 365 6.99 1.75 -29.08
CA ILE A 365 5.58 1.36 -29.08
C ILE A 365 5.48 -0.08 -28.63
N LYS A 366 4.86 -0.32 -27.48
CA LYS A 366 4.53 -1.69 -27.06
C LYS A 366 3.20 -2.11 -27.67
N LEU A 367 3.14 -3.31 -28.24
CA LEU A 367 1.94 -3.96 -28.76
C LEU A 367 1.48 -5.05 -27.81
N GLY A 368 0.22 -4.97 -27.42
CA GLY A 368 -0.46 -5.95 -26.58
C GLY A 368 -0.29 -5.71 -25.06
N PRO A 369 -0.96 -6.53 -24.24
CA PRO A 369 -1.74 -7.70 -24.67
C PRO A 369 -3.07 -7.31 -25.33
N PHE A 370 -3.48 -8.09 -26.34
CA PHE A 370 -4.81 -8.01 -26.92
C PHE A 370 -5.78 -8.89 -26.13
N SER A 371 -7.09 -8.69 -26.30
CA SER A 371 -8.07 -9.38 -25.47
C SER A 371 -9.37 -9.69 -26.18
N SER A 372 -9.87 -10.90 -25.97
CA SER A 372 -11.16 -11.38 -26.48
C SER A 372 -12.37 -10.72 -25.80
N ASP A 373 -12.18 -10.15 -24.60
CA ASP A 373 -13.21 -9.49 -23.81
C ASP A 373 -13.45 -8.02 -24.20
N SER A 374 -12.67 -7.47 -25.13
CA SER A 374 -12.82 -6.10 -25.64
C SER A 374 -13.02 -6.04 -27.15
N ASP A 375 -13.79 -5.03 -27.58
CA ASP A 375 -13.94 -4.65 -29.00
C ASP A 375 -13.04 -3.46 -29.38
N SER A 376 -12.26 -2.91 -28.44
CA SER A 376 -11.54 -1.64 -28.62
C SER A 376 -10.08 -1.75 -28.14
N ILE A 377 -9.22 -0.87 -28.64
CA ILE A 377 -7.83 -0.72 -28.17
C ILE A 377 -7.67 0.58 -27.39
N ALA A 378 -6.71 0.61 -26.47
CA ALA A 378 -6.30 1.81 -25.75
C ALA A 378 -4.83 2.12 -26.02
N ILE A 379 -4.53 3.42 -26.11
CA ILE A 379 -3.17 3.95 -26.23
C ILE A 379 -2.83 4.67 -24.93
N GLN A 380 -1.80 4.19 -24.23
CA GLN A 380 -1.53 4.58 -22.85
C GLN A 380 -0.03 4.75 -22.61
N ILE A 381 0.35 5.56 -21.61
CA ILE A 381 1.76 5.88 -21.33
C ILE A 381 2.25 5.55 -19.93
N SER A 382 1.36 5.32 -18.98
CA SER A 382 1.68 5.27 -17.55
C SER A 382 0.79 4.29 -16.78
N SER A 383 1.38 3.57 -15.83
CA SER A 383 0.78 2.51 -15.03
C SER A 383 1.63 2.11 -13.81
N PHE A 384 2.75 1.41 -14.02
CA PHE A 384 3.53 0.70 -12.99
C PHE A 384 4.20 1.64 -11.98
N TYR A 385 4.84 2.70 -12.47
CA TYR A 385 5.46 3.73 -11.63
C TYR A 385 4.55 4.96 -11.50
N ALA A 386 3.34 4.92 -12.08
CA ALA A 386 2.43 6.05 -12.19
C ALA A 386 3.14 7.34 -12.61
N MET A 387 4.03 7.24 -13.61
CA MET A 387 4.84 8.37 -14.06
C MET A 387 3.96 9.49 -14.63
N THR A 388 4.30 10.74 -14.29
CA THR A 388 3.81 11.91 -15.03
C THR A 388 4.82 12.30 -16.11
N VAL A 389 4.36 12.78 -17.27
CA VAL A 389 5.26 13.32 -18.30
C VAL A 389 5.96 14.56 -17.72
N PRO A 390 7.29 14.52 -17.51
CA PRO A 390 8.02 15.64 -16.94
C PRO A 390 7.95 16.87 -17.86
N PRO A 391 7.79 18.11 -17.33
CA PRO A 391 7.65 19.33 -18.13
C PRO A 391 8.76 19.56 -19.17
N GLY A 392 9.97 19.02 -18.93
CA GLY A 392 11.13 19.12 -19.83
C GLY A 392 11.14 18.17 -21.03
N PHE A 393 10.33 17.09 -21.04
CA PHE A 393 10.30 16.10 -22.14
C PHE A 393 9.15 16.33 -23.13
N THR A 394 8.36 17.38 -22.89
CA THR A 394 7.16 17.74 -23.66
C THR A 394 7.41 17.83 -25.17
N VAL A 395 8.59 18.31 -25.61
CA VAL A 395 8.86 18.53 -27.06
C VAL A 395 8.94 17.23 -27.87
N ARG A 396 9.65 16.20 -27.38
CA ARG A 396 9.74 14.90 -28.10
C ARG A 396 8.39 14.20 -28.11
N TYR A 397 7.74 14.23 -26.96
CA TYR A 397 6.44 13.64 -26.78
C TYR A 397 5.37 14.34 -27.65
N GLN A 398 5.44 15.66 -27.81
CA GLN A 398 4.55 16.43 -28.67
C GLN A 398 4.68 16.06 -30.15
N ALA A 399 5.89 15.79 -30.66
CA ALA A 399 6.07 15.33 -32.03
C ALA A 399 5.39 13.96 -32.26
N ALA A 400 5.57 13.03 -31.32
CA ALA A 400 4.91 11.72 -31.34
C ALA A 400 3.38 11.84 -31.24
N GLN A 401 2.87 12.70 -30.37
CA GLN A 401 1.43 12.96 -30.20
C GLN A 401 0.79 13.64 -31.42
N THR A 402 1.52 14.55 -32.07
CA THR A 402 1.06 15.21 -33.30
C THR A 402 0.93 14.20 -34.43
N ALA A 403 1.92 13.32 -34.58
CA ALA A 403 1.87 12.22 -35.54
C ALA A 403 0.72 11.25 -35.24
N LEU A 404 0.54 10.85 -33.97
CA LEU A 404 -0.58 10.00 -33.55
C LEU A 404 -1.93 10.60 -33.95
N THR A 405 -2.12 11.89 -33.65
CA THR A 405 -3.35 12.61 -34.00
C THR A 405 -3.60 12.59 -35.51
N ARG A 406 -2.56 12.67 -36.35
CA ARG A 406 -2.73 12.53 -37.81
C ARG A 406 -3.18 11.13 -38.19
N TYR A 407 -2.56 10.09 -37.64
CA TYR A 407 -2.87 8.70 -38.00
C TYR A 407 -4.31 8.33 -37.60
N LEU A 408 -4.77 8.80 -36.44
CA LEU A 408 -6.14 8.57 -35.98
C LEU A 408 -7.20 9.38 -36.75
N ASN A 409 -6.80 10.49 -37.38
CA ASN A 409 -7.68 11.31 -38.23
C ASN A 409 -7.53 10.98 -39.73
N SER A 410 -6.80 9.92 -40.10
CA SER A 410 -6.74 9.46 -41.49
C SER A 410 -8.13 8.98 -41.93
N GLU A 411 -8.61 9.51 -43.06
CA GLU A 411 -9.92 9.12 -43.63
C GLU A 411 -9.94 7.63 -43.99
N LEU A 412 -8.82 7.07 -44.47
CA LEU A 412 -8.66 5.66 -44.82
C LEU A 412 -8.80 4.76 -43.59
N PHE A 413 -8.10 5.11 -42.52
CA PHE A 413 -8.19 4.36 -41.27
C PHE A 413 -9.59 4.48 -40.65
N ALA A 414 -10.20 5.66 -40.74
CA ALA A 414 -11.55 5.87 -40.24
C ALA A 414 -12.60 5.07 -41.01
N SER A 415 -12.53 5.03 -42.35
CA SER A 415 -13.42 4.18 -43.15
C SER A 415 -13.22 2.71 -42.84
N PHE A 416 -11.97 2.25 -42.72
CA PHE A 416 -11.67 0.85 -42.38
C PHE A 416 -12.30 0.43 -41.05
N ILE A 417 -12.10 1.22 -39.98
CA ILE A 417 -12.68 0.91 -38.67
C ILE A 417 -14.20 0.96 -38.71
N GLN A 418 -14.78 1.95 -39.40
CA GLN A 418 -16.22 2.09 -39.55
C GLN A 418 -16.83 0.89 -40.29
N ASP A 419 -16.19 0.41 -41.36
CA ASP A 419 -16.66 -0.71 -42.16
C ASP A 419 -16.51 -2.04 -41.41
N ALA A 420 -15.41 -2.21 -40.68
CA ALA A 420 -15.11 -3.44 -39.95
C ALA A 420 -15.92 -3.60 -38.65
N THR A 421 -16.22 -2.50 -37.95
CA THR A 421 -16.79 -2.54 -36.59
C THR A 421 -18.12 -1.79 -36.43
N GLY A 422 -18.48 -0.93 -37.39
CA GLY A 422 -19.59 0.00 -37.24
C GLY A 422 -19.32 1.17 -36.28
N MET A 423 -18.12 1.25 -35.69
CA MET A 423 -17.72 2.29 -34.74
C MET A 423 -16.86 3.36 -35.41
N ASN A 424 -16.92 4.58 -34.88
CA ASN A 424 -15.97 5.63 -35.25
C ASN A 424 -14.61 5.37 -34.59
N VAL A 425 -13.52 5.93 -35.14
CA VAL A 425 -12.15 5.76 -34.60
C VAL A 425 -12.04 6.12 -33.12
N THR A 426 -12.72 7.17 -32.65
CA THR A 426 -12.66 7.60 -31.24
C THR A 426 -13.39 6.65 -30.28
N GLN A 427 -14.30 5.81 -30.78
CA GLN A 427 -14.96 4.77 -29.99
C GLN A 427 -14.08 3.51 -29.93
N PHE A 428 -13.41 3.17 -31.03
CA PHE A 428 -12.56 1.99 -31.14
C PHE A 428 -11.15 2.19 -30.55
N VAL A 429 -10.54 3.36 -30.77
CA VAL A 429 -9.21 3.73 -30.26
C VAL A 429 -9.35 4.75 -29.14
N LYS A 430 -9.13 4.27 -27.92
CA LYS A 430 -9.26 5.07 -26.71
C LYS A 430 -7.89 5.63 -26.31
N VAL A 431 -7.68 6.92 -26.51
CA VAL A 431 -6.36 7.54 -26.30
C VAL A 431 -6.28 8.18 -24.92
N TRP A 432 -5.33 7.73 -24.11
CA TRP A 432 -4.99 8.33 -22.82
C TRP A 432 -3.49 8.63 -22.72
N THR A 433 -3.12 9.77 -23.28
CA THR A 433 -1.73 10.25 -23.32
C THR A 433 -1.49 11.45 -22.39
N SER A 434 -2.47 11.78 -21.52
CA SER A 434 -2.38 12.89 -20.57
C SER A 434 -1.54 12.48 -19.36
N GLY A 435 -0.61 13.35 -18.92
CA GLY A 435 0.30 13.08 -17.80
C GLY A 435 -0.33 13.22 -16.41
N VAL A 436 -1.65 13.14 -16.28
CA VAL A 436 -2.37 13.43 -15.03
C VAL A 436 -3.21 12.22 -14.63
N MET A 437 -2.69 11.46 -13.66
CA MET A 437 -3.37 10.34 -12.96
C MET A 437 -3.62 9.06 -13.78
N ILE A 438 -3.93 7.98 -13.06
CA ILE A 438 -3.97 6.56 -13.52
C ILE A 438 -5.38 6.16 -14.02
N TRP A 439 -6.37 7.07 -14.03
CA TRP A 439 -7.71 6.78 -14.53
C TRP A 439 -7.67 6.55 -16.03
N ASN A 440 -7.69 5.27 -16.43
CA ASN A 440 -7.55 4.86 -17.81
C ASN A 440 -8.68 3.90 -18.21
N TYR A 441 -8.62 3.39 -19.43
CA TYR A 441 -9.54 2.39 -19.98
C TYR A 441 -9.25 0.96 -19.48
N GLU A 442 -8.63 0.84 -18.31
CA GLU A 442 -8.30 -0.40 -17.61
C GLU A 442 -9.02 -0.41 -16.27
N GLU A 443 -9.74 -1.49 -15.98
CA GLU A 443 -10.47 -1.65 -14.70
C GLU A 443 -9.56 -2.10 -13.56
N TYR A 444 -8.41 -2.70 -13.88
CA TYR A 444 -7.49 -3.26 -12.89
C TYR A 444 -6.03 -2.86 -13.17
N PRO A 445 -5.13 -2.99 -12.18
CA PRO A 445 -3.72 -2.65 -12.35
C PRO A 445 -3.06 -3.42 -13.51
N TYR A 446 -2.32 -2.67 -14.33
CA TYR A 446 -1.63 -3.14 -15.53
C TYR A 446 -0.15 -2.69 -15.51
N VAL A 447 0.61 -3.03 -16.55
CA VAL A 447 2.05 -2.73 -16.64
C VAL A 447 2.35 -2.26 -18.06
N THR A 448 3.11 -1.16 -18.19
CA THR A 448 3.46 -0.58 -19.49
C THR A 448 4.93 -0.20 -19.57
N GLU A 449 5.69 -0.87 -20.43
CA GLU A 449 7.11 -0.61 -20.68
C GLU A 449 7.39 0.78 -21.26
N SER A 450 6.38 1.42 -21.84
CA SER A 450 6.49 2.80 -22.32
C SER A 450 6.93 3.78 -21.23
N GLU A 451 6.61 3.51 -19.95
CA GLU A 451 7.07 4.33 -18.82
C GLU A 451 8.58 4.37 -18.68
N LEU A 452 9.26 3.25 -18.93
CA LEU A 452 10.71 3.17 -18.82
C LEU A 452 11.39 4.11 -19.82
N VAL A 453 10.84 4.16 -21.03
CA VAL A 453 11.31 5.05 -22.09
C VAL A 453 11.03 6.51 -21.75
N LEU A 454 9.86 6.81 -21.18
CA LEU A 454 9.52 8.15 -20.71
C LEU A 454 10.46 8.60 -19.59
N SER A 455 10.83 7.70 -18.66
CA SER A 455 11.82 7.97 -17.62
C SER A 455 13.19 8.31 -18.20
N ALA A 456 13.63 7.59 -19.23
CA ALA A 456 14.87 7.89 -19.93
C ALA A 456 14.84 9.23 -20.71
N GLY A 457 13.66 9.86 -20.86
CA GLY A 457 13.45 11.09 -21.64
C GLY A 457 13.11 10.86 -23.11
N GLY A 458 12.69 9.64 -23.46
CA GLY A 458 12.20 9.27 -24.79
C GLY A 458 10.70 9.47 -24.97
N ALA A 459 10.22 9.21 -26.19
CA ALA A 459 8.79 9.14 -26.49
C ALA A 459 8.37 7.67 -26.62
N GLY A 460 7.29 7.30 -25.96
CA GLY A 460 6.70 5.98 -26.14
C GLY A 460 5.32 5.84 -25.53
N TYR A 461 4.59 4.84 -26.01
CA TYR A 461 3.28 4.46 -25.50
C TYR A 461 3.04 2.96 -25.72
N THR A 462 2.02 2.43 -25.07
CA THR A 462 1.56 1.05 -25.21
C THR A 462 0.19 1.05 -25.89
N ILE A 463 0.04 0.23 -26.93
CA ILE A 463 -1.24 -0.08 -27.56
C ILE A 463 -1.68 -1.47 -27.10
N MET A 464 -2.79 -1.55 -26.38
CA MET A 464 -3.33 -2.82 -25.87
C MET A 464 -4.86 -2.83 -25.94
N ALA A 465 -5.51 -3.96 -25.64
CA ALA A 465 -6.97 -4.00 -25.56
C ALA A 465 -7.49 -3.04 -24.48
N ALA A 466 -8.58 -2.34 -24.72
CA ALA A 466 -9.22 -1.47 -23.73
C ALA A 466 -10.27 -2.24 -22.93
N GLY A 467 -9.99 -2.58 -21.67
CA GLY A 467 -10.93 -3.28 -20.78
C GLY A 467 -10.23 -4.17 -19.76
N GLY A 468 -11.01 -4.79 -18.87
CA GLY A 468 -10.51 -5.46 -17.65
C GLY A 468 -9.56 -6.65 -17.83
N LYS A 469 -9.51 -7.30 -19.01
CA LYS A 469 -8.63 -8.46 -19.28
C LYS A 469 -8.81 -9.56 -18.23
N LEU A 470 -10.05 -10.03 -18.06
CA LEU A 470 -10.42 -10.92 -16.94
C LEU A 470 -9.72 -12.29 -16.97
N TRP A 471 -9.14 -12.70 -18.09
CA TRP A 471 -8.37 -13.94 -18.21
C TRP A 471 -6.95 -13.85 -17.62
N LYS A 472 -6.45 -12.64 -17.33
CA LYS A 472 -5.10 -12.42 -16.82
C LYS A 472 -4.88 -13.16 -15.50
N GLY A 473 -3.77 -13.88 -15.38
CA GLY A 473 -3.40 -14.54 -14.13
C GLY A 473 -4.13 -15.83 -13.80
N VAL A 474 -5.14 -16.19 -14.58
CA VAL A 474 -6.01 -17.32 -14.28
C VAL A 474 -5.29 -18.63 -14.63
N PRO A 475 -5.27 -19.63 -13.74
CA PRO A 475 -4.54 -20.90 -13.94
C PRO A 475 -5.29 -21.92 -14.83
N ILE A 476 -6.11 -21.45 -15.76
CA ILE A 476 -6.87 -22.27 -16.73
C ILE A 476 -6.56 -21.83 -18.16
N SER A 477 -6.80 -22.71 -19.13
CA SER A 477 -6.63 -22.36 -20.54
C SER A 477 -7.73 -21.41 -21.01
N ASP A 478 -7.36 -20.38 -21.76
CA ASP A 478 -8.25 -19.41 -22.40
C ASP A 478 -8.40 -19.65 -23.91
N ILE A 479 -7.94 -20.80 -24.43
CA ILE A 479 -8.01 -21.14 -25.86
C ILE A 479 -9.46 -21.17 -26.36
N ASP A 480 -10.35 -21.82 -25.61
CA ASP A 480 -11.75 -21.99 -26.00
C ASP A 480 -12.56 -20.69 -25.93
N SER A 481 -12.09 -19.69 -25.16
CA SER A 481 -12.74 -18.39 -25.02
C SER A 481 -12.25 -17.35 -26.05
N LEU A 482 -11.27 -17.69 -26.89
CA LEU A 482 -10.71 -16.77 -27.89
C LEU A 482 -11.77 -16.27 -28.89
N ARG A 483 -11.82 -14.95 -29.06
CA ARG A 483 -12.64 -14.27 -30.09
C ARG A 483 -11.72 -13.77 -31.20
N LYS A 484 -11.38 -14.67 -32.12
CA LYS A 484 -10.36 -14.46 -33.17
C LYS A 484 -10.57 -13.18 -33.99
N GLU A 485 -11.81 -12.88 -34.38
CA GLU A 485 -12.09 -11.68 -35.19
C GLU A 485 -11.82 -10.38 -34.44
N ARG A 486 -12.14 -10.32 -33.14
CA ARG A 486 -11.84 -9.17 -32.29
C ARG A 486 -10.33 -8.97 -32.15
N LEU A 487 -9.62 -10.05 -31.86
CA LEU A 487 -8.16 -10.03 -31.70
C LEU A 487 -7.47 -9.62 -33.00
N ARG A 488 -7.95 -10.11 -34.15
CA ARG A 488 -7.50 -9.71 -35.48
C ARG A 488 -7.63 -8.20 -35.68
N LEU A 489 -8.82 -7.64 -35.46
CA LEU A 489 -9.06 -6.20 -35.66
C LEU A 489 -8.20 -5.34 -34.72
N GLN A 490 -8.06 -5.73 -33.46
CA GLN A 490 -7.18 -5.05 -32.51
C GLN A 490 -5.72 -5.07 -32.96
N ALA A 491 -5.21 -6.25 -33.35
CA ALA A 491 -3.82 -6.42 -33.78
C ALA A 491 -3.52 -5.66 -35.08
N LEU A 492 -4.43 -5.70 -36.07
CA LEU A 492 -4.30 -4.97 -37.33
C LEU A 492 -4.26 -3.46 -37.08
N ALA A 493 -5.24 -2.93 -36.33
CA ALA A 493 -5.31 -1.51 -36.01
C ALA A 493 -4.08 -1.03 -35.22
N ALA A 494 -3.64 -1.81 -34.23
CA ALA A 494 -2.43 -1.51 -33.46
C ALA A 494 -1.18 -1.51 -34.35
N SER A 495 -1.06 -2.49 -35.25
CA SER A 495 0.06 -2.60 -36.20
C SER A 495 0.07 -1.44 -37.19
N TYR A 496 -1.09 -1.03 -37.71
CA TYR A 496 -1.24 0.13 -38.60
C TYR A 496 -0.75 1.41 -37.92
N ILE A 497 -1.24 1.69 -36.70
CA ILE A 497 -0.85 2.88 -35.94
C ILE A 497 0.65 2.87 -35.65
N ALA A 498 1.18 1.72 -35.23
CA ALA A 498 2.57 1.60 -34.85
C ALA A 498 3.54 1.71 -36.02
N LEU A 499 3.26 1.02 -37.13
CA LEU A 499 4.08 1.06 -38.34
C LEU A 499 3.96 2.39 -39.08
N SER A 500 2.87 3.15 -38.91
CA SER A 500 2.75 4.49 -39.51
C SER A 500 3.94 5.40 -39.17
N TYR A 501 4.52 5.29 -37.97
CA TYR A 501 5.73 6.03 -37.60
C TYR A 501 6.96 5.66 -38.43
N ALA A 502 7.04 4.43 -38.93
CA ALA A 502 8.14 3.94 -39.76
C ALA A 502 8.03 4.40 -41.22
N TYR A 503 6.81 4.59 -41.71
CA TYR A 503 6.53 4.94 -43.12
C TYR A 503 6.21 6.42 -43.37
N ASP A 504 5.70 7.16 -42.37
CA ASP A 504 5.25 8.54 -42.55
C ASP A 504 6.42 9.49 -42.90
N PRO A 505 6.43 10.16 -44.07
CA PRO A 505 7.44 11.16 -44.43
C PRO A 505 7.57 12.30 -43.41
N HIS A 506 6.48 12.64 -42.75
CA HIS A 506 6.30 13.85 -41.96
C HIS A 506 6.48 13.61 -40.46
N PHE A 507 6.73 12.39 -40.02
CA PHE A 507 7.16 12.14 -38.65
C PHE A 507 8.61 12.65 -38.48
N THR A 508 8.85 13.41 -37.42
CA THR A 508 10.16 14.01 -37.14
C THR A 508 10.73 13.39 -35.87
N VAL A 509 11.97 12.90 -35.96
CA VAL A 509 12.70 12.33 -34.83
C VAL A 509 13.64 13.39 -34.26
N SER A 510 13.50 13.66 -32.96
CA SER A 510 14.34 14.62 -32.25
C SER A 510 15.70 14.02 -31.88
N GLY A 511 16.80 14.73 -32.18
CA GLY A 511 18.17 14.31 -31.85
C GLY A 511 18.69 14.77 -30.48
N GLN A 512 17.83 15.15 -29.53
CA GLN A 512 18.27 15.55 -28.20
C GLN A 512 18.86 14.36 -27.41
N LYS A 513 19.83 14.62 -26.53
CA LYS A 513 20.50 13.58 -25.72
C LYS A 513 19.60 13.05 -24.60
N PHE A 514 19.66 11.76 -24.31
CA PHE A 514 19.02 11.13 -23.15
C PHE A 514 19.85 11.39 -21.89
N ILE A 515 19.19 11.48 -20.72
CA ILE A 515 19.84 11.81 -19.44
C ILE A 515 19.86 10.56 -18.56
N HIS A 516 21.05 10.01 -18.34
CA HIS A 516 21.23 8.77 -17.58
C HIS A 516 20.79 8.89 -16.11
N ASP A 517 20.92 10.08 -15.50
CA ASP A 517 20.48 10.32 -14.12
C ASP A 517 18.97 10.15 -13.90
N ASN A 518 18.19 10.08 -14.99
CA ASN A 518 16.75 9.83 -14.97
C ASN A 518 16.37 8.34 -15.09
N PHE A 519 17.37 7.46 -15.17
CA PHE A 519 17.22 6.01 -15.23
C PHE A 519 18.23 5.40 -14.24
N ILE A 520 17.88 5.44 -12.96
CA ILE A 520 18.82 5.25 -11.86
C ILE A 520 19.19 3.77 -11.72
N GLU A 521 20.49 3.51 -11.59
CA GLU A 521 21.04 2.26 -11.06
C GLU A 521 21.14 2.39 -9.53
N VAL A 522 20.54 1.45 -8.80
CA VAL A 522 20.61 1.36 -7.34
C VAL A 522 21.52 0.20 -6.99
N ARG A 523 22.54 0.43 -6.17
CA ARG A 523 23.46 -0.59 -5.67
C ARG A 523 23.38 -0.62 -4.17
N GLY A 524 23.43 -1.81 -3.57
CA GLY A 524 23.34 -1.88 -2.13
C GLY A 524 23.82 -3.17 -1.51
N ARG A 525 23.70 -3.24 -0.19
CA ARG A 525 24.07 -4.42 0.61
C ARG A 525 23.01 -4.74 1.66
N VAL A 526 22.77 -6.03 1.85
CA VAL A 526 21.97 -6.57 2.97
C VAL A 526 22.90 -6.86 4.13
N LEU A 527 22.59 -6.29 5.27
CA LEU A 527 23.40 -6.34 6.48
C LEU A 527 22.60 -6.88 7.66
N GLU A 528 23.26 -7.51 8.62
CA GLU A 528 22.72 -7.80 9.95
C GLU A 528 23.64 -7.21 11.02
N PHE A 529 23.08 -6.76 12.13
CA PHE A 529 23.89 -6.28 13.25
C PHE A 529 24.41 -7.45 14.09
N ASP A 530 25.72 -7.67 14.06
CA ASP A 530 26.38 -8.71 14.86
C ASP A 530 26.68 -8.15 16.25
N VAL A 531 25.91 -8.60 17.25
CA VAL A 531 26.03 -8.16 18.65
C VAL A 531 27.41 -8.47 19.25
N VAL A 532 28.08 -9.54 18.78
CA VAL A 532 29.40 -9.95 19.30
C VAL A 532 30.50 -9.05 18.74
N LYS A 533 30.43 -8.72 17.45
CA LYS A 533 31.39 -7.80 16.81
C LYS A 533 31.10 -6.34 17.11
N GLY A 534 29.86 -5.99 17.45
CA GLY A 534 29.40 -4.61 17.57
C GLY A 534 29.36 -3.86 16.23
N TRP A 535 29.25 -4.58 15.10
CA TRP A 535 29.23 -4.01 13.76
C TRP A 535 28.37 -4.83 12.80
N TYR A 536 28.07 -4.25 11.63
CA TYR A 536 27.28 -4.89 10.58
C TYR A 536 28.06 -5.98 9.85
N SER A 537 27.42 -7.13 9.63
CA SER A 537 27.92 -8.24 8.81
C SER A 537 27.02 -8.46 7.59
N PRO A 538 27.56 -8.85 6.42
CA PRO A 538 26.76 -9.09 5.22
C PRO A 538 25.89 -10.35 5.35
N VAL A 539 24.68 -10.31 4.76
CA VAL A 539 23.76 -11.45 4.71
C VAL A 539 23.64 -11.97 3.27
N PRO A 540 24.17 -13.18 2.99
CA PRO A 540 24.11 -13.74 1.64
C PRO A 540 22.74 -14.35 1.32
N LYS A 541 22.41 -14.39 0.02
CA LYS A 541 21.20 -15.06 -0.51
C LYS A 541 19.91 -14.60 0.17
N ALA A 542 19.83 -13.32 0.48
CA ALA A 542 18.61 -12.67 0.96
C ALA A 542 17.77 -12.22 -0.23
N ILE A 543 16.46 -12.30 -0.11
CA ILE A 543 15.52 -11.80 -1.11
C ILE A 543 15.28 -10.34 -0.82
N VAL A 544 15.71 -9.48 -1.74
CA VAL A 544 15.60 -8.02 -1.62
C VAL A 544 14.45 -7.56 -2.50
N ARG A 545 13.54 -6.77 -1.94
CA ARG A 545 12.46 -6.13 -2.69
C ARG A 545 12.66 -4.63 -2.74
N PHE A 546 12.34 -4.06 -3.89
CA PHE A 546 12.41 -2.63 -4.16
C PHE A 546 11.09 -2.17 -4.78
N TYR A 547 10.43 -1.21 -4.15
CA TYR A 547 9.09 -0.78 -4.55
C TYR A 547 8.74 0.61 -4.02
N GLN A 548 7.73 1.24 -4.62
CA GLN A 548 7.16 2.49 -4.12
C GLN A 548 6.20 2.19 -2.96
N VAL A 549 6.35 2.87 -1.82
CA VAL A 549 5.59 2.61 -0.58
C VAL A 549 4.07 2.62 -0.79
N GLU A 550 3.58 3.50 -1.66
CA GLU A 550 2.14 3.67 -1.91
C GLU A 550 1.59 2.69 -2.95
N ASN A 551 2.42 2.02 -3.76
CA ASN A 551 1.95 1.07 -4.77
C ASN A 551 1.60 -0.28 -4.12
N ARG A 552 0.31 -0.63 -4.10
CA ARG A 552 -0.20 -1.88 -3.53
C ARG A 552 -0.41 -3.01 -4.53
N PHE A 553 -0.01 -2.83 -5.79
CA PHE A 553 -0.07 -3.90 -6.78
C PHE A 553 0.97 -4.98 -6.44
N PRO A 554 0.60 -6.25 -6.23
CA PRO A 554 1.55 -7.26 -5.73
C PRO A 554 2.76 -7.50 -6.63
N LEU A 555 2.60 -7.35 -7.95
CA LEU A 555 3.68 -7.50 -8.94
C LEU A 555 4.48 -6.21 -9.17
N ALA A 556 4.16 -5.12 -8.45
CA ALA A 556 4.90 -3.86 -8.53
C ALA A 556 6.23 -3.84 -7.76
N LYS A 557 6.65 -4.99 -7.22
CA LYS A 557 7.88 -5.12 -6.44
C LYS A 557 8.96 -5.73 -7.31
N ILE A 558 10.07 -5.00 -7.47
CA ILE A 558 11.26 -5.54 -8.11
C ILE A 558 11.94 -6.45 -7.08
N VAL A 559 12.22 -7.70 -7.46
CA VAL A 559 12.82 -8.70 -6.57
C VAL A 559 14.17 -9.13 -7.15
N VAL A 560 15.19 -9.18 -6.29
CA VAL A 560 16.53 -9.70 -6.61
C VAL A 560 17.04 -10.55 -5.44
N ILE A 561 18.00 -11.44 -5.70
CA ILE A 561 18.67 -12.24 -4.66
C ILE A 561 20.04 -11.60 -4.41
N SER A 562 20.44 -11.44 -3.15
CA SER A 562 21.78 -10.92 -2.84
C SER A 562 22.88 -11.96 -3.06
N ASP A 563 24.05 -11.51 -3.48
CA ASP A 563 25.23 -12.36 -3.69
C ASP A 563 25.81 -12.91 -2.36
N GLU A 564 26.92 -13.65 -2.43
CA GLU A 564 27.57 -14.25 -1.25
C GLU A 564 28.15 -13.19 -0.27
N GLU A 565 28.34 -11.96 -0.72
CA GLU A 565 28.73 -10.82 0.13
C GLU A 565 27.54 -9.90 0.47
N GLY A 566 26.32 -10.34 0.19
CA GLY A 566 25.08 -9.62 0.47
C GLY A 566 24.85 -8.42 -0.45
N ARG A 567 25.57 -8.26 -1.56
CA ARG A 567 25.38 -7.16 -2.52
C ARG A 567 24.20 -7.44 -3.45
N PHE A 568 23.56 -6.37 -3.90
CA PHE A 568 22.47 -6.40 -4.88
C PHE A 568 22.47 -5.13 -5.75
N SER A 569 21.81 -5.20 -6.91
CA SER A 569 21.61 -4.04 -7.78
C SER A 569 20.25 -4.04 -8.47
N PHE A 570 19.66 -2.86 -8.65
CA PHE A 570 18.48 -2.62 -9.48
C PHE A 570 18.82 -1.61 -10.56
N LYS A 571 18.35 -1.82 -11.79
CA LYS A 571 18.44 -0.84 -12.88
C LYS A 571 17.08 -0.32 -13.27
N GLY A 572 17.04 0.84 -13.93
CA GLY A 572 15.82 1.39 -14.53
C GLY A 572 14.82 1.94 -13.53
N ILE A 573 15.33 2.59 -12.48
CA ILE A 573 14.51 3.20 -11.44
C ILE A 573 14.28 4.69 -11.76
N PRO A 574 13.03 5.16 -11.87
CA PRO A 574 12.77 6.58 -12.04
C PRO A 574 13.16 7.39 -10.79
N PRO A 575 13.73 8.60 -10.95
CA PRO A 575 13.91 9.53 -9.85
C PRO A 575 12.60 9.82 -9.13
N PHE A 576 12.70 10.08 -7.82
CA PHE A 576 11.51 10.19 -6.97
C PHE A 576 10.52 11.28 -7.43
N HIS A 577 10.99 12.33 -8.10
CA HIS A 577 10.15 13.46 -8.53
C HIS A 577 9.32 13.17 -9.79
N PHE A 578 9.64 12.12 -10.56
CA PHE A 578 8.88 11.72 -11.76
C PHE A 578 7.70 10.80 -11.45
N VAL A 579 7.73 10.17 -10.29
CA VAL A 579 6.72 9.23 -9.81
C VAL A 579 5.54 10.02 -9.20
N SER A 580 4.31 9.61 -9.50
CA SER A 580 3.10 10.15 -8.85
C SER A 580 2.87 9.49 -7.49
N GLY A 581 2.40 10.29 -6.53
CA GLY A 581 2.01 9.81 -5.20
C GLY A 581 1.36 10.95 -4.40
N PRO A 582 0.23 10.72 -3.71
CA PRO A 582 -0.46 11.77 -2.96
C PRO A 582 0.30 12.33 -1.75
N VAL A 583 1.22 11.57 -1.13
CA VAL A 583 1.87 12.00 0.13
C VAL A 583 3.37 11.69 0.19
N LEU A 584 3.81 10.47 -0.16
CA LEU A 584 5.19 10.01 0.04
C LEU A 584 5.81 9.44 -1.24
N LYS A 585 6.65 10.25 -1.91
CA LYS A 585 7.43 9.83 -3.09
C LYS A 585 8.75 9.18 -2.68
N TYR A 586 8.71 8.12 -1.88
CA TYR A 586 9.92 7.37 -1.48
C TYR A 586 9.92 5.97 -2.06
N TRP A 587 11.13 5.50 -2.36
CA TRP A 587 11.39 4.10 -2.65
C TRP A 587 11.72 3.36 -1.36
N LYS A 588 11.11 2.20 -1.16
CA LYS A 588 11.36 1.33 -0.02
C LYS A 588 12.17 0.11 -0.45
N ILE A 589 13.13 -0.23 0.40
CA ILE A 589 13.99 -1.40 0.24
C ILE A 589 13.90 -2.25 1.49
N ASP A 590 13.40 -3.47 1.33
CA ASP A 590 13.39 -4.45 2.40
C ASP A 590 13.99 -5.78 1.94
N ALA A 591 14.53 -6.53 2.89
CA ALA A 591 15.13 -7.83 2.63
C ALA A 591 14.61 -8.88 3.61
N PHE A 592 14.49 -10.10 3.12
CA PHE A 592 14.01 -11.24 3.89
C PHE A 592 14.83 -12.48 3.58
N LYS A 593 14.84 -13.41 4.53
CA LYS A 593 15.37 -14.75 4.33
C LYS A 593 14.46 -15.75 5.02
N TYR A 594 14.22 -16.87 4.37
CA TYR A 594 13.46 -17.99 4.94
C TYR A 594 14.34 -19.23 5.00
N ASP A 595 13.93 -20.19 5.82
CA ASP A 595 14.52 -21.51 5.87
C ASP A 595 14.00 -22.37 4.69
N PRO A 596 14.86 -22.81 3.76
CA PRO A 596 14.44 -23.57 2.59
C PRO A 596 13.87 -24.96 2.93
N GLN A 597 14.05 -25.46 4.15
CA GLN A 597 13.47 -26.74 4.58
C GLN A 597 12.08 -26.58 5.17
N THR A 598 11.80 -25.47 5.87
CA THR A 598 10.55 -25.33 6.65
C THR A 598 9.62 -24.23 6.14
N GLY A 599 10.12 -23.32 5.30
CA GLY A 599 9.37 -22.16 4.82
C GLY A 599 9.15 -21.06 5.86
N PHE A 600 9.70 -21.17 7.08
CA PHE A 600 9.61 -20.09 8.06
C PHE A 600 10.64 -18.99 7.80
N LEU A 601 10.26 -17.73 8.08
CA LEU A 601 11.22 -16.63 8.08
C LEU A 601 12.31 -16.87 9.11
N THR A 602 13.54 -16.59 8.70
CA THR A 602 14.71 -16.56 9.57
C THR A 602 15.24 -15.14 9.72
N HIS A 603 15.05 -14.29 8.68
CA HIS A 603 15.44 -12.88 8.69
C HIS A 603 14.33 -12.02 8.10
N ALA A 604 14.14 -10.84 8.69
CA ALA A 604 13.21 -9.80 8.25
C ALA A 604 13.83 -8.42 8.53
N PRO A 605 13.29 -7.32 7.98
CA PRO A 605 13.80 -5.98 8.25
C PRO A 605 13.85 -5.67 9.75
N ASP A 606 14.99 -5.19 10.22
CA ASP A 606 15.18 -4.80 11.61
C ASP A 606 14.59 -3.40 11.84
N LEU A 607 13.62 -3.30 12.76
CA LEU A 607 13.00 -2.06 13.20
C LEU A 607 13.57 -1.56 14.53
N GLY A 608 14.56 -2.27 15.08
CA GLY A 608 15.27 -1.92 16.29
C GLY A 608 16.22 -0.72 16.13
N ILE A 609 17.05 -0.51 17.16
CA ILE A 609 17.95 0.64 17.23
C ILE A 609 19.05 0.56 16.17
N TYR A 610 19.52 -0.66 15.87
CA TYR A 610 20.58 -0.90 14.88
C TYR A 610 20.05 -1.10 13.45
N GLY A 611 18.73 -1.23 13.28
CA GLY A 611 18.04 -1.33 12.00
C GLY A 611 17.51 0.01 11.52
N GLU A 612 16.20 0.12 11.33
CA GLU A 612 15.49 1.28 10.76
C GLU A 612 15.83 2.63 11.44
N GLN A 613 16.15 2.64 12.74
CA GLN A 613 16.54 3.89 13.43
C GLN A 613 17.94 4.39 13.06
N ALA A 614 18.84 3.49 12.67
CA ALA A 614 20.21 3.81 12.27
C ALA A 614 20.37 3.85 10.74
N VAL A 615 19.74 2.93 10.03
CA VAL A 615 19.77 2.76 8.57
C VAL A 615 18.33 2.70 8.06
N PRO A 616 17.76 3.84 7.64
CA PRO A 616 16.39 3.89 7.13
C PRO A 616 16.19 3.03 5.86
N SER A 617 15.02 2.40 5.72
CA SER A 617 14.68 1.60 4.53
C SER A 617 14.07 2.40 3.39
N ASN A 618 13.79 3.70 3.59
CA ASN A 618 13.16 4.59 2.62
C ASN A 618 14.17 5.59 2.04
N TYR A 619 14.30 5.63 0.70
CA TYR A 619 15.31 6.41 -0.01
C TYR A 619 14.69 7.39 -1.03
N PRO A 620 15.04 8.69 -0.99
CA PRO A 620 14.71 9.65 -2.06
C PRO A 620 15.77 9.59 -3.16
N LEU A 621 15.54 8.77 -4.19
CA LEU A 621 16.53 8.58 -5.27
C LEU A 621 16.57 9.76 -6.24
N LEU A 622 17.78 10.29 -6.47
CA LEU A 622 18.04 11.44 -7.33
C LEU A 622 19.26 11.31 -8.26
N THR A 623 20.19 10.40 -7.96
CA THR A 623 21.47 10.29 -8.68
C THR A 623 21.73 8.84 -9.04
N SER A 624 22.51 8.61 -10.10
CA SER A 624 22.88 7.29 -10.60
C SER A 624 24.41 7.16 -10.62
N PRO A 625 25.01 6.13 -9.99
CA PRO A 625 24.37 5.11 -9.17
C PRO A 625 23.98 5.65 -7.77
N ALA A 626 22.89 5.11 -7.21
CA ALA A 626 22.49 5.36 -5.83
C ALA A 626 22.91 4.20 -4.92
N GLU A 627 23.70 4.51 -3.89
CA GLU A 627 24.14 3.52 -2.89
C GLU A 627 23.13 3.45 -1.74
N VAL A 628 22.67 2.23 -1.42
CA VAL A 628 21.64 1.96 -0.41
C VAL A 628 22.03 0.79 0.48
N MET A 629 21.46 0.75 1.68
CA MET A 629 21.64 -0.34 2.63
C MET A 629 20.29 -0.79 3.17
N THR A 630 20.17 -2.08 3.49
CA THR A 630 19.02 -2.62 4.21
C THR A 630 19.51 -3.54 5.32
N VAL A 631 18.96 -3.38 6.52
CA VAL A 631 19.37 -4.13 7.71
C VAL A 631 18.28 -5.11 8.10
N VAL A 632 18.67 -6.37 8.31
CA VAL A 632 17.79 -7.44 8.74
C VAL A 632 18.17 -7.95 10.12
N VAL A 633 17.16 -8.46 10.83
CA VAL A 633 17.32 -9.13 12.11
C VAL A 633 17.08 -10.63 11.92
N LYS A 634 17.93 -11.43 12.55
CA LYS A 634 17.73 -12.88 12.66
C LYS A 634 16.80 -13.20 13.84
N GLY A 635 15.81 -14.05 13.63
CA GLY A 635 14.89 -14.43 14.70
C GLY A 635 13.89 -15.51 14.35
N VAL A 636 12.94 -15.71 15.27
CA VAL A 636 11.86 -16.68 15.19
C VAL A 636 10.53 -15.94 14.97
N PRO A 637 9.70 -16.34 13.99
CA PRO A 637 8.49 -15.62 13.63
C PRO A 637 7.33 -15.93 14.58
N VAL A 638 6.62 -14.89 14.98
CA VAL A 638 5.32 -14.93 15.65
C VAL A 638 4.28 -14.32 14.70
N GLU A 639 3.41 -15.16 14.18
CA GLU A 639 2.36 -14.77 13.25
C GLU A 639 1.12 -14.33 14.03
N VAL A 640 0.70 -13.08 13.88
CA VAL A 640 -0.44 -12.48 14.57
C VAL A 640 -1.60 -12.39 13.58
N ILE A 641 -2.68 -13.13 13.82
CA ILE A 641 -3.85 -13.21 12.95
C ILE A 641 -4.95 -12.27 13.45
N ASP A 642 -5.57 -11.54 12.53
CA ASP A 642 -6.58 -10.52 12.74
C ASP A 642 -6.14 -9.42 13.74
N PRO A 643 -5.03 -8.69 13.48
CA PRO A 643 -4.84 -7.39 14.12
C PRO A 643 -5.92 -6.46 13.55
N VAL A 644 -7.05 -6.40 14.24
CA VAL A 644 -8.24 -5.61 13.89
C VAL A 644 -8.47 -4.55 14.97
N ASP A 645 -8.96 -3.36 14.58
CA ASP A 645 -9.30 -2.32 15.56
C ASP A 645 -10.63 -2.67 16.26
N PRO A 646 -10.64 -2.96 17.58
CA PRO A 646 -11.84 -3.34 18.32
C PRO A 646 -12.86 -2.19 18.45
N ARG A 647 -12.48 -0.95 18.11
CA ARG A 647 -13.38 0.21 18.15
C ARG A 647 -14.28 0.30 16.93
N THR A 648 -13.78 -0.16 15.78
CA THR A 648 -14.44 -0.05 14.48
C THR A 648 -14.70 -1.39 13.79
N MET A 649 -14.09 -2.47 14.31
CA MET A 649 -14.07 -3.81 13.70
C MET A 649 -13.55 -3.80 12.27
N ARG A 650 -12.53 -2.99 11.99
CA ARG A 650 -11.91 -2.85 10.67
C ARG A 650 -10.41 -2.99 10.74
N LEU A 651 -9.83 -3.39 9.62
CA LEU A 651 -8.39 -3.28 9.39
C LEU A 651 -8.02 -1.80 9.22
N ALA A 652 -6.72 -1.49 9.29
CA ALA A 652 -6.25 -0.11 9.25
C ALA A 652 -6.44 0.52 7.88
N GLN A 653 -6.36 -0.29 6.82
CA GLN A 653 -6.43 0.15 5.44
C GLN A 653 -7.39 -0.72 4.65
N PHE A 654 -8.10 -0.10 3.71
CA PHE A 654 -8.95 -0.78 2.75
C PHE A 654 -8.54 -0.33 1.35
N ILE A 655 -7.91 -1.22 0.61
CA ILE A 655 -7.32 -0.91 -0.71
C ILE A 655 -8.43 -0.78 -1.75
N ASP A 656 -8.22 0.14 -2.68
CA ASP A 656 -8.97 0.18 -3.93
C ASP A 656 -8.41 -0.88 -4.91
N PRO A 657 -9.18 -1.93 -5.28
CA PRO A 657 -8.69 -2.99 -6.15
C PRO A 657 -8.39 -2.50 -7.58
N GLU A 658 -8.96 -1.37 -8.01
CA GLU A 658 -8.78 -0.80 -9.35
C GLU A 658 -7.53 0.09 -9.40
N ILE A 659 -7.24 0.81 -8.31
CA ILE A 659 -6.16 1.81 -8.24
C ILE A 659 -5.16 1.44 -7.14
N PRO A 660 -3.95 0.95 -7.49
CA PRO A 660 -2.95 0.49 -6.52
C PRO A 660 -2.49 1.52 -5.49
N TYR A 661 -2.68 2.80 -5.79
CA TYR A 661 -2.22 3.95 -5.00
C TYR A 661 -3.33 4.58 -4.16
N HIS A 662 -4.56 4.10 -4.31
CA HIS A 662 -5.73 4.62 -3.64
C HIS A 662 -6.22 3.64 -2.57
N THR A 663 -6.76 4.19 -1.48
CA THR A 663 -7.35 3.42 -0.39
C THR A 663 -8.65 4.09 0.02
N PHE A 664 -9.74 3.32 0.09
CA PHE A 664 -11.03 3.79 0.62
C PHE A 664 -10.98 4.12 2.11
N LEU A 665 -10.06 3.49 2.84
CA LEU A 665 -9.74 3.80 4.24
C LEU A 665 -8.22 3.79 4.39
N SER A 666 -7.66 4.85 4.97
CA SER A 666 -6.24 4.94 5.28
C SER A 666 -6.02 5.18 6.76
N GLY A 667 -5.28 4.28 7.39
CA GLY A 667 -4.95 4.30 8.79
C GLY A 667 -3.63 3.58 9.04
N VAL A 668 -3.09 3.76 10.24
CA VAL A 668 -1.83 3.14 10.67
C VAL A 668 -2.14 2.10 11.73
N SER A 669 -1.72 0.85 11.50
CA SER A 669 -1.68 -0.19 12.53
C SER A 669 -0.21 -0.52 12.80
N ILE A 670 0.11 -0.65 14.08
CA ILE A 670 1.46 -0.98 14.54
C ILE A 670 1.33 -2.20 15.44
N VAL A 671 1.98 -3.30 15.05
CA VAL A 671 2.13 -4.51 15.86
C VAL A 671 3.58 -4.53 16.34
N MET A 672 3.80 -4.30 17.63
CA MET A 672 5.15 -4.11 18.18
C MET A 672 5.43 -5.09 19.32
N PRO A 673 6.57 -5.81 19.26
CA PRO A 673 7.07 -6.58 20.39
C PRO A 673 7.84 -5.67 21.37
N TYR A 674 7.61 -5.89 22.66
CA TYR A 674 8.33 -5.28 23.77
C TYR A 674 8.99 -6.36 24.60
N ASP A 675 10.12 -6.06 25.24
CA ASP A 675 10.67 -6.94 26.26
C ASP A 675 9.70 -7.03 27.45
N PHE A 676 9.40 -8.25 27.89
CA PHE A 676 8.42 -8.45 28.95
C PHE A 676 8.89 -7.91 30.31
N SER A 677 10.18 -8.04 30.62
CA SER A 677 10.74 -7.71 31.93
C SER A 677 11.00 -6.21 32.09
N SER A 678 11.60 -5.57 31.10
CA SER A 678 11.90 -4.13 31.13
C SER A 678 10.74 -3.26 30.65
N ARG A 679 9.80 -3.84 29.88
CA ARG A 679 8.74 -3.12 29.15
C ARG A 679 9.28 -2.12 28.11
N SER A 680 10.56 -2.21 27.76
CA SER A 680 11.18 -1.39 26.73
C SER A 680 11.00 -2.01 25.36
N THR A 681 11.24 -1.22 24.31
CA THR A 681 11.44 -1.75 22.97
C THR A 681 12.63 -2.70 22.95
N LEU A 682 12.53 -3.77 22.16
CA LEU A 682 13.67 -4.67 21.93
C LEU A 682 14.76 -3.95 21.14
N LEU A 683 16.01 -4.30 21.40
CA LEU A 683 17.16 -3.75 20.65
C LEU A 683 17.16 -4.19 19.18
N LEU A 684 16.74 -5.44 18.93
CA LEU A 684 16.67 -6.09 17.63
C LEU A 684 15.29 -6.75 17.50
N TYR A 685 14.50 -6.34 16.52
CA TYR A 685 13.21 -6.98 16.23
C TYR A 685 12.71 -6.58 14.85
N GLY A 686 11.93 -7.46 14.21
CA GLY A 686 11.26 -7.18 12.95
C GLY A 686 9.75 -7.18 13.15
N SER A 687 9.04 -6.38 12.35
CA SER A 687 7.59 -6.45 12.27
C SER A 687 7.12 -6.09 10.87
N TYR A 688 6.30 -6.96 10.28
CA TYR A 688 5.65 -6.71 9.01
C TYR A 688 4.13 -6.67 9.21
N ASN A 689 3.58 -5.45 9.16
CA ASN A 689 2.14 -5.17 9.16
C ASN A 689 1.88 -4.13 8.06
N ASN A 690 1.05 -4.50 7.08
CA ASN A 690 0.70 -3.60 5.98
C ASN A 690 -0.66 -2.89 6.17
N GLY A 691 -1.40 -3.28 7.21
CA GLY A 691 -2.66 -2.67 7.62
C GLY A 691 -3.90 -3.07 6.82
N TYR A 692 -3.76 -3.72 5.66
CA TYR A 692 -4.89 -4.14 4.80
C TYR A 692 -5.08 -5.67 4.74
N GLU A 693 -4.07 -6.45 5.13
CA GLU A 693 -4.22 -7.89 5.31
C GLU A 693 -4.56 -8.23 6.77
N PRO A 694 -5.38 -9.27 6.99
CA PRO A 694 -5.82 -9.69 8.32
C PRO A 694 -4.75 -10.51 9.08
N PHE A 695 -3.46 -10.26 8.86
CA PHE A 695 -2.39 -10.94 9.57
C PHE A 695 -1.09 -10.12 9.52
N SER A 696 -0.16 -10.42 10.42
CA SER A 696 1.14 -9.77 10.54
C SER A 696 2.17 -10.75 11.05
N VAL A 697 3.45 -10.47 10.80
CA VAL A 697 4.54 -11.30 11.30
C VAL A 697 5.50 -10.45 12.10
N VAL A 698 5.76 -10.88 13.33
CA VAL A 698 6.75 -10.29 14.23
C VAL A 698 7.94 -11.24 14.31
N LEU A 699 9.16 -10.73 14.16
CA LEU A 699 10.39 -11.52 14.23
C LEU A 699 11.21 -11.07 15.45
N VAL A 700 11.54 -11.99 16.35
CA VAL A 700 12.33 -11.68 17.56
C VAL A 700 13.45 -12.70 17.74
N PRO A 701 14.57 -12.33 18.39
CA PRO A 701 15.64 -13.29 18.68
C PRO A 701 15.12 -14.51 19.46
N GLU A 702 15.63 -15.69 19.15
CA GLU A 702 15.26 -16.93 19.83
C GLU A 702 15.53 -16.84 21.35
N GLY A 703 14.58 -17.34 22.15
CA GLY A 703 14.64 -17.28 23.61
C GLY A 703 14.13 -15.97 24.21
N SER A 704 13.76 -14.98 23.39
CA SER A 704 13.18 -13.73 23.88
C SER A 704 11.83 -13.96 24.57
N ARG A 705 11.62 -13.27 25.69
CA ARG A 705 10.35 -13.23 26.41
C ARG A 705 9.68 -11.88 26.15
N ILE A 706 8.60 -11.89 25.39
CA ILE A 706 8.03 -10.66 24.82
C ILE A 706 6.59 -10.40 25.24
N THR A 707 6.19 -9.14 25.15
CA THR A 707 4.79 -8.68 25.10
C THR A 707 4.51 -8.15 23.70
N ILE A 708 3.39 -8.51 23.10
CA ILE A 708 2.98 -7.90 21.82
C ILE A 708 1.90 -6.87 22.11
N ALA A 709 2.10 -5.63 21.67
CA ALA A 709 1.09 -4.59 21.72
C ALA A 709 0.66 -4.19 20.30
N VAL A 710 -0.63 -3.98 20.11
CA VAL A 710 -1.20 -3.49 18.84
C VAL A 710 -1.83 -2.13 19.07
N SER A 711 -1.48 -1.17 18.22
CA SER A 711 -1.96 0.22 18.29
C SER A 711 -2.49 0.69 16.94
N TYR A 712 -3.50 1.56 16.95
CA TYR A 712 -4.09 2.16 15.75
C TYR A 712 -4.06 3.69 15.82
N GLY A 713 -3.49 4.31 14.78
CA GLY A 713 -3.30 5.75 14.65
C GLY A 713 -1.92 6.22 15.10
N LEU A 714 -1.43 7.29 14.47
CA LEU A 714 -0.17 7.94 14.85
C LEU A 714 -0.31 8.60 16.22
N GLY A 715 0.61 8.31 17.14
CA GLY A 715 0.56 8.85 18.50
C GLY A 715 -0.57 8.27 19.36
N ALA A 716 -1.09 7.08 19.01
CA ALA A 716 -2.09 6.39 19.82
C ALA A 716 -1.61 6.27 21.27
N ARG A 717 -2.32 6.94 22.19
CA ARG A 717 -1.96 6.99 23.62
C ARG A 717 -2.00 5.61 24.29
N ARG A 718 -2.81 4.69 23.76
CA ARG A 718 -3.03 3.36 24.34
C ARG A 718 -3.08 2.28 23.26
N PRO A 719 -2.46 1.11 23.50
CA PRO A 719 -2.65 -0.03 22.63
C PRO A 719 -4.08 -0.55 22.73
N VAL A 720 -4.61 -1.01 21.60
CA VAL A 720 -5.91 -1.68 21.51
C VAL A 720 -5.83 -3.16 21.84
N ALA A 721 -4.64 -3.77 21.78
CA ALA A 721 -4.38 -5.14 22.22
C ALA A 721 -3.07 -5.19 22.99
N VAL A 722 -3.04 -5.99 24.07
CA VAL A 722 -1.83 -6.29 24.84
C VAL A 722 -1.80 -7.78 25.11
N LEU A 723 -0.77 -8.47 24.61
CA LEU A 723 -0.59 -9.92 24.74
C LEU A 723 0.58 -10.22 25.67
N THR A 724 0.26 -10.72 26.87
CA THR A 724 1.20 -10.95 27.99
C THR A 724 1.19 -12.37 28.51
N ASN A 725 0.35 -13.26 27.95
CA ASN A 725 0.13 -14.60 28.49
C ASN A 725 -0.38 -14.57 29.93
N SER A 726 -1.44 -13.78 30.14
CA SER A 726 -2.06 -13.61 31.46
C SER A 726 -2.95 -14.77 31.85
N THR A 727 -2.98 -15.06 33.14
CA THR A 727 -3.81 -16.10 33.75
C THR A 727 -4.53 -15.55 34.98
N ALA A 728 -5.47 -16.33 35.54
CA ALA A 728 -6.14 -15.94 36.77
C ALA A 728 -5.17 -15.84 37.97
N SER A 729 -4.12 -16.66 38.01
CA SER A 729 -3.09 -16.63 39.07
C SER A 729 -2.06 -15.53 38.85
N GLU A 730 -1.75 -15.20 37.59
CA GLU A 730 -0.79 -14.16 37.22
C GLU A 730 -1.43 -13.20 36.20
N PRO A 731 -2.21 -12.20 36.68
CA PRO A 731 -3.00 -11.34 35.81
C PRO A 731 -2.20 -10.40 34.91
N GLU A 732 -1.01 -9.98 35.33
CA GLU A 732 -0.08 -9.19 34.49
C GLU A 732 0.72 -10.07 33.51
N GLY A 733 0.55 -11.40 33.61
CA GLY A 733 1.15 -12.39 32.71
C GLY A 733 2.61 -12.72 32.99
N ASN A 734 3.16 -13.59 32.15
CA ASN A 734 4.54 -14.07 32.19
C ASN A 734 5.33 -13.76 30.90
N GLY A 735 4.71 -13.06 29.95
CA GLY A 735 5.24 -12.87 28.62
C GLY A 735 5.14 -14.14 27.76
N ILE A 736 5.33 -13.94 26.47
CA ILE A 736 5.36 -14.98 25.45
C ILE A 736 6.82 -15.37 25.25
N LEU A 737 7.19 -16.59 25.64
CA LEU A 737 8.52 -17.13 25.41
C LEU A 737 8.62 -17.67 23.98
N VAL A 738 9.41 -17.02 23.14
CA VAL A 738 9.54 -17.36 21.73
C VAL A 738 10.76 -18.26 21.51
N THR A 739 10.54 -19.56 21.42
CA THR A 739 11.58 -20.58 21.13
C THR A 739 11.38 -21.26 19.78
N LYS A 740 10.16 -21.20 19.24
CA LYS A 740 9.80 -21.80 17.95
C LYS A 740 8.73 -20.94 17.26
N PRO A 741 8.59 -21.06 15.92
CA PRO A 741 7.53 -20.37 15.21
C PRO A 741 6.16 -20.65 15.84
N MET A 742 5.33 -19.62 15.96
CA MET A 742 4.00 -19.75 16.53
C MET A 742 3.00 -18.81 15.88
N ARG A 743 1.72 -19.20 15.91
CA ARG A 743 0.60 -18.42 15.38
C ARG A 743 -0.37 -18.08 16.49
N ILE A 744 -0.78 -16.82 16.57
CA ILE A 744 -1.66 -16.28 17.60
C ILE A 744 -2.88 -15.66 16.92
N TYR A 745 -4.06 -16.21 17.20
CA TYR A 745 -5.33 -15.56 16.86
C TYR A 745 -5.62 -14.42 17.84
N LEU A 746 -5.43 -13.19 17.38
CA LEU A 746 -5.38 -12.00 18.24
C LEU A 746 -6.71 -11.72 18.96
N PRO A 747 -7.90 -11.72 18.33
CA PRO A 747 -9.14 -11.36 19.02
C PRO A 747 -9.39 -12.18 20.28
N LEU A 748 -9.29 -13.51 20.19
CA LEU A 748 -9.49 -14.38 21.35
C LEU A 748 -8.37 -14.20 22.39
N ARG A 749 -7.11 -14.11 21.96
CA ARG A 749 -5.97 -14.02 22.87
C ARG A 749 -5.92 -12.66 23.59
N ALA A 750 -6.18 -11.56 22.89
CA ALA A 750 -6.28 -10.23 23.45
C ALA A 750 -7.45 -10.13 24.42
N ALA A 751 -8.62 -10.69 24.06
CA ALA A 751 -9.76 -10.74 24.97
C ALA A 751 -9.41 -11.47 26.28
N LEU A 752 -8.68 -12.59 26.21
CA LEU A 752 -8.24 -13.32 27.40
C LEU A 752 -7.24 -12.53 28.26
N ASP A 753 -6.15 -12.09 27.65
CA ASP A 753 -5.06 -11.46 28.40
C ASP A 753 -5.53 -10.14 29.02
N MET A 754 -6.22 -9.30 28.24
CA MET A 754 -6.75 -8.03 28.72
C MET A 754 -7.90 -8.19 29.70
N PHE A 755 -8.67 -9.28 29.67
CA PHE A 755 -9.70 -9.54 30.69
C PHE A 755 -9.05 -9.69 32.06
N TYR A 756 -8.01 -10.51 32.19
CA TYR A 756 -7.30 -10.70 33.46
C TYR A 756 -6.58 -9.43 33.92
N ILE A 757 -5.88 -8.73 33.01
CA ILE A 757 -5.21 -7.46 33.32
C ILE A 757 -6.22 -6.45 33.86
N SER A 758 -7.32 -6.24 33.13
CA SER A 758 -8.37 -5.29 33.51
C SER A 758 -9.03 -5.66 34.84
N SER A 759 -9.35 -6.94 35.05
CA SER A 759 -9.91 -7.43 36.31
C SER A 759 -9.01 -7.15 37.51
N SER A 760 -7.71 -7.45 37.40
CA SER A 760 -6.76 -7.27 38.50
C SER A 760 -6.53 -5.80 38.82
N ARG A 761 -6.36 -4.97 37.79
CA ARG A 761 -6.21 -3.51 37.96
C ARG A 761 -7.45 -2.87 38.56
N TYR A 762 -8.64 -3.28 38.12
CA TYR A 762 -9.89 -2.79 38.71
C TYR A 762 -10.10 -3.29 40.14
N ALA A 763 -9.73 -4.53 40.47
CA ALA A 763 -9.79 -5.04 41.84
C ALA A 763 -8.91 -4.21 42.80
N THR A 764 -7.76 -3.72 42.30
CA THR A 764 -6.88 -2.82 43.05
C THR A 764 -7.56 -1.45 43.27
N LEU A 765 -8.21 -0.90 42.24
CA LEU A 765 -8.95 0.37 42.33
C LEU A 765 -10.18 0.29 43.23
N SER A 766 -10.99 -0.77 43.09
CA SER A 766 -12.21 -0.98 43.88
C SER A 766 -11.89 -1.24 45.35
N GLY A 767 -10.77 -1.91 45.64
CA GLY A 767 -10.21 -2.02 46.99
C GLY A 767 -9.90 -0.66 47.64
N HIS A 768 -9.72 0.39 46.84
CA HIS A 768 -9.56 1.78 47.29
C HIS A 768 -10.81 2.65 47.02
N PHE A 769 -11.98 2.02 46.92
CA PHE A 769 -13.28 2.68 46.73
C PHE A 769 -13.46 3.47 45.41
N VAL A 770 -12.64 3.19 44.39
CA VAL A 770 -12.82 3.75 43.04
C VAL A 770 -13.65 2.78 42.19
N TYR A 771 -14.93 3.09 42.00
CA TYR A 771 -15.87 2.24 41.26
C TYR A 771 -16.33 2.89 39.95
N ASN A 772 -16.57 2.06 38.94
CA ASN A 772 -17.17 2.49 37.68
C ASN A 772 -18.19 1.45 37.18
N PRO A 773 -19.51 1.75 37.22
CA PRO A 773 -20.54 0.82 36.79
C PRO A 773 -20.43 0.36 35.32
N ASN A 774 -19.90 1.22 34.43
CA ASN A 774 -19.70 0.86 33.03
C ASN A 774 -18.64 -0.24 32.90
N PHE A 775 -17.58 -0.20 33.71
CA PHE A 775 -16.53 -1.23 33.70
C PHE A 775 -17.11 -2.61 34.03
N GLU A 776 -17.92 -2.71 35.07
CA GLU A 776 -18.51 -3.98 35.51
C GLU A 776 -19.44 -4.57 34.44
N GLU A 777 -20.24 -3.73 33.78
CA GLU A 777 -21.09 -4.14 32.66
C GLU A 777 -20.25 -4.60 31.45
N PHE A 778 -19.20 -3.86 31.09
CA PHE A 778 -18.30 -4.25 30.00
C PHE A 778 -17.61 -5.58 30.28
N MET A 779 -17.11 -5.78 31.50
CA MET A 779 -16.49 -7.05 31.91
C MET A 779 -17.49 -8.20 31.94
N ARG A 780 -18.73 -7.96 32.37
CA ARG A 780 -19.80 -8.97 32.34
C ARG A 780 -20.11 -9.40 30.91
N ARG A 781 -20.24 -8.46 29.96
CA ARG A 781 -20.45 -8.77 28.54
C ARG A 781 -19.26 -9.51 27.95
N ALA A 782 -18.05 -9.00 28.17
CA ALA A 782 -16.81 -9.64 27.76
C ALA A 782 -16.72 -11.10 28.22
N GLY A 783 -17.00 -11.37 29.50
CA GLY A 783 -16.98 -12.71 30.07
C GLY A 783 -17.99 -13.65 29.39
N ARG A 784 -19.23 -13.18 29.14
CA ARG A 784 -20.25 -13.96 28.42
C ARG A 784 -19.80 -14.34 27.01
N HIS A 785 -19.28 -13.37 26.23
CA HIS A 785 -18.82 -13.64 24.87
C HIS A 785 -17.56 -14.51 24.84
N LEU A 786 -16.67 -14.37 25.81
CA LEU A 786 -15.48 -15.19 25.94
C LEU A 786 -15.82 -16.67 26.24
N GLU A 787 -16.80 -16.91 27.11
CA GLU A 787 -17.33 -18.25 27.37
C GLU A 787 -18.07 -18.82 26.15
N ALA A 788 -18.87 -18.00 25.47
CA ALA A 788 -19.54 -18.38 24.23
C ALA A 788 -18.54 -18.77 23.14
N ALA A 789 -17.47 -17.99 22.94
CA ALA A 789 -16.40 -18.29 22.00
C ALA A 789 -15.72 -19.62 22.34
N ARG A 790 -15.33 -19.82 23.61
CA ARG A 790 -14.72 -21.09 24.07
C ARG A 790 -15.64 -22.29 23.85
N ARG A 791 -16.95 -22.14 24.09
CA ARG A 791 -17.95 -23.19 23.86
C ARG A 791 -18.09 -23.49 22.37
N ALA A 792 -18.23 -22.46 21.54
CA ALA A 792 -18.38 -22.59 20.10
C ALA A 792 -17.14 -23.23 19.45
N PHE A 793 -15.91 -22.86 19.85
CA PHE A 793 -14.70 -23.54 19.40
C PHE A 793 -14.68 -25.03 19.77
N LYS A 794 -15.12 -25.39 20.99
CA LYS A 794 -15.23 -26.80 21.43
C LYS A 794 -16.29 -27.56 20.62
N GLN A 795 -17.40 -26.91 20.27
CA GLN A 795 -18.47 -27.47 19.47
C GLN A 795 -18.18 -27.43 17.95
N ARG A 796 -17.05 -26.84 17.55
CA ARG A 796 -16.67 -26.61 16.14
C ARG A 796 -17.71 -25.76 15.39
N GLU A 797 -18.35 -24.83 16.08
CA GLU A 797 -19.20 -23.79 15.49
C GLU A 797 -18.34 -22.54 15.23
N TYR A 798 -17.48 -22.60 14.22
CA TYR A 798 -16.45 -21.59 13.95
C TYR A 798 -17.01 -20.22 13.59
N SER A 799 -18.12 -20.14 12.84
CA SER A 799 -18.77 -18.86 12.51
C SER A 799 -19.11 -18.08 13.79
N LYS A 800 -19.81 -18.72 14.73
CA LYS A 800 -20.14 -18.14 16.04
C LYS A 800 -18.91 -17.92 16.91
N ALA A 801 -17.92 -18.81 16.85
CA ALA A 801 -16.71 -18.70 17.66
C ALA A 801 -15.89 -17.45 17.31
N LEU A 802 -15.71 -17.16 16.02
CA LEU A 802 -14.99 -15.98 15.56
C LEU A 802 -15.76 -14.68 15.88
N GLY A 803 -17.07 -14.65 15.62
CA GLY A 803 -17.92 -13.51 16.00
C GLY A 803 -17.89 -13.23 17.51
N ALA A 804 -18.07 -14.27 18.34
CA ALA A 804 -18.01 -14.13 19.80
C ALA A 804 -16.61 -13.73 20.30
N SER A 805 -15.53 -14.12 19.62
CA SER A 805 -14.16 -13.69 19.95
C SER A 805 -13.97 -12.19 19.68
N LEU A 806 -14.48 -11.69 18.55
CA LEU A 806 -14.46 -10.26 18.22
C LEU A 806 -15.31 -9.44 19.19
N ALA A 807 -16.50 -9.92 19.53
CA ALA A 807 -17.37 -9.31 20.55
C ALA A 807 -16.69 -9.23 21.93
N ALA A 808 -16.10 -10.34 22.39
CA ALA A 808 -15.34 -10.37 23.64
C ALA A 808 -14.19 -9.35 23.59
N TYR A 809 -13.45 -9.30 22.49
CA TYR A 809 -12.35 -8.37 22.30
C TYR A 809 -12.80 -6.90 22.37
N ALA A 810 -13.91 -6.56 21.72
CA ALA A 810 -14.51 -5.21 21.74
C ALA A 810 -14.82 -4.73 23.17
N TRP A 811 -15.53 -5.58 23.94
CA TRP A 811 -15.97 -5.22 25.29
C TRP A 811 -14.81 -5.18 26.29
N VAL A 812 -13.86 -6.11 26.18
CA VAL A 812 -12.65 -6.09 27.02
C VAL A 812 -11.81 -4.85 26.73
N TYR A 813 -11.68 -4.43 25.47
CA TYR A 813 -10.99 -3.18 25.13
C TYR A 813 -11.64 -1.97 25.83
N ARG A 814 -12.97 -1.86 25.80
CA ARG A 814 -13.69 -0.77 26.50
C ARG A 814 -13.48 -0.81 28.01
N ALA A 815 -13.47 -2.00 28.60
CA ALA A 815 -13.14 -2.17 30.03
C ALA A 815 -11.69 -1.76 30.33
N TYR A 816 -10.74 -2.16 29.48
CA TYR A 816 -9.33 -1.79 29.61
C TYR A 816 -9.11 -0.28 29.49
N ASP A 817 -9.73 0.36 28.50
CA ASP A 817 -9.64 1.81 28.32
C ASP A 817 -10.24 2.55 29.52
N THR A 818 -11.36 2.06 30.06
CA THR A 818 -11.98 2.61 31.26
C THR A 818 -11.07 2.50 32.49
N VAL A 819 -10.51 1.31 32.76
CA VAL A 819 -9.66 1.11 33.95
C VAL A 819 -8.36 1.90 33.84
N MET A 820 -7.76 1.97 32.65
CA MET A 820 -6.57 2.78 32.42
C MET A 820 -6.88 4.26 32.52
N TRP A 821 -8.07 4.70 32.12
CA TRP A 821 -8.51 6.09 32.33
C TRP A 821 -8.64 6.43 33.80
N LEU A 822 -9.20 5.53 34.63
CA LEU A 822 -9.26 5.75 36.09
C LEU A 822 -7.87 5.83 36.72
N ILE A 823 -6.93 4.99 36.27
CA ILE A 823 -5.53 5.04 36.73
C ILE A 823 -4.87 6.37 36.33
N ASP A 824 -5.00 6.76 35.05
CA ASP A 824 -4.45 8.01 34.54
C ASP A 824 -5.07 9.23 35.24
N ASP A 825 -6.37 9.22 35.48
CA ASP A 825 -7.08 10.30 36.17
C ASP A 825 -6.58 10.42 37.62
N ALA A 826 -6.53 9.30 38.36
CA ALA A 826 -5.96 9.27 39.70
C ALA A 826 -4.49 9.77 39.71
N ALA A 827 -3.67 9.35 38.75
CA ALA A 827 -2.29 9.81 38.64
C ALA A 827 -2.22 11.33 38.36
N ASN A 828 -2.98 11.83 37.39
CA ASN A 828 -3.00 13.25 36.99
C ASN A 828 -3.51 14.17 38.10
N THR A 829 -4.59 13.80 38.79
CA THR A 829 -5.09 14.57 39.93
C THR A 829 -4.07 14.60 41.06
N SER A 830 -3.31 13.51 41.25
CA SER A 830 -2.25 13.48 42.27
C SER A 830 -1.15 14.50 42.00
N PHE A 831 -0.73 14.72 40.75
CA PHE A 831 0.26 15.76 40.43
C PHE A 831 -0.23 17.16 40.83
N TYR A 832 -1.50 17.46 40.58
CA TYR A 832 -2.11 18.73 40.99
C TYR A 832 -2.13 18.87 42.53
N PHE A 833 -2.60 17.84 43.24
CA PHE A 833 -2.64 17.87 44.70
C PHE A 833 -1.25 17.91 45.33
N LEU A 834 -0.26 17.21 44.78
CA LEU A 834 1.13 17.28 45.23
C LEU A 834 1.67 18.71 45.11
N PHE A 835 1.39 19.41 44.01
CA PHE A 835 1.74 20.83 43.86
C PHE A 835 1.05 21.71 44.91
N VAL A 836 -0.27 21.54 45.10
CA VAL A 836 -1.05 22.27 46.10
C VAL A 836 -0.56 21.97 47.53
N ILE A 837 -0.13 20.75 47.82
CA ILE A 837 0.43 20.37 49.13
C ILE A 837 1.75 21.10 49.37
N VAL A 838 2.64 21.19 48.37
CA VAL A 838 3.91 21.92 48.52
C VAL A 838 3.65 23.40 48.81
N VAL A 839 2.83 24.08 47.99
CA VAL A 839 2.49 25.50 48.22
C VAL A 839 1.71 25.70 49.52
N GLY A 840 0.75 24.81 49.78
CA GLY A 840 -0.08 24.79 50.98
C GLY A 840 0.73 24.60 52.24
N SER A 841 1.77 23.75 52.24
CA SER A 841 2.64 23.52 53.40
C SER A 841 3.39 24.79 53.81
N ILE A 842 3.85 25.58 52.82
CA ILE A 842 4.52 26.87 53.05
C ILE A 842 3.55 27.88 53.67
N LEU A 843 2.32 27.95 53.17
CA LEU A 843 1.29 28.87 53.67
C LEU A 843 0.75 28.45 55.04
N LEU A 844 0.53 27.15 55.24
CA LEU A 844 -0.02 26.59 56.47
C LEU A 844 1.00 26.66 57.62
N GLU A 845 2.30 26.48 57.35
CA GLU A 845 3.36 26.77 58.32
C GLU A 845 3.30 28.21 58.82
N ARG A 846 3.05 29.17 57.92
CA ARG A 846 2.94 30.60 58.28
C ARG A 846 1.71 30.90 59.13
N VAL A 847 0.61 30.16 58.97
CA VAL A 847 -0.63 30.32 59.76
C VAL A 847 -0.51 29.65 61.13
N LEU A 848 0.05 28.43 61.19
CA LEU A 848 0.08 27.60 62.40
C LEU A 848 1.26 27.91 63.34
N VAL A 849 2.49 27.99 62.80
CA VAL A 849 3.73 27.98 63.62
C VAL A 849 4.50 29.30 63.53
N HIS A 850 4.64 29.85 62.32
CA HIS A 850 5.35 31.12 62.06
C HIS A 850 6.80 31.13 62.59
N SER A 851 7.61 30.19 62.12
CA SER A 851 9.00 30.07 62.54
C SER A 851 9.96 30.81 61.61
N GLU A 852 11.13 31.19 62.12
CA GLU A 852 12.16 31.93 61.37
C GLU A 852 13.47 31.13 61.22
N GLY A 853 14.26 31.48 60.21
CA GLY A 853 15.57 30.87 59.93
C GLY A 853 15.49 29.41 59.49
N LYS A 854 16.51 28.61 59.82
CA LYS A 854 16.62 27.19 59.41
C LYS A 854 15.52 26.29 59.99
N LYS A 855 14.98 26.65 61.17
CA LYS A 855 13.85 25.92 61.79
C LYS A 855 12.60 25.95 60.93
N ARG A 856 12.42 27.01 60.12
CA ARG A 856 11.31 27.16 59.19
C ARG A 856 11.26 26.09 58.14
N ILE A 857 12.40 25.83 57.49
CA ILE A 857 12.48 24.82 56.44
C ILE A 857 12.10 23.45 57.01
N LEU A 858 12.62 23.12 58.20
CA LEU A 858 12.28 21.87 58.88
C LEU A 858 10.77 21.78 59.19
N LEU A 859 10.17 22.84 59.73
CA LEU A 859 8.75 22.86 60.09
C LEU A 859 7.83 22.83 58.87
N THR A 860 8.19 23.48 57.76
CA THR A 860 7.47 23.36 56.49
C THR A 860 7.50 21.92 55.96
N ILE A 861 8.65 21.24 56.05
CA ILE A 861 8.77 19.82 55.65
C ILE A 861 7.87 18.94 56.54
N VAL A 862 7.83 19.18 57.86
CA VAL A 862 6.95 18.44 58.78
C VAL A 862 5.47 18.66 58.44
N VAL A 863 5.05 19.91 58.20
CA VAL A 863 3.67 20.24 57.80
C VAL A 863 3.33 19.61 56.44
N GLY A 864 4.25 19.66 55.48
CA GLY A 864 4.10 19.01 54.17
C GLY A 864 3.97 17.50 54.28
N GLY A 865 4.80 16.86 55.12
CA GLY A 865 4.73 15.43 55.40
C GLY A 865 3.40 15.02 56.06
N PHE A 866 2.88 15.85 56.96
CA PHE A 866 1.55 15.65 57.55
C PHE A 866 0.43 15.76 56.50
N MET A 867 0.45 16.80 55.66
CA MET A 867 -0.52 16.95 54.57
C MET A 867 -0.45 15.81 53.55
N LEU A 868 0.76 15.36 53.21
CA LEU A 868 0.98 14.21 52.33
C LEU A 868 0.46 12.91 52.96
N SER A 869 0.59 12.75 54.27
CA SER A 869 0.04 11.58 54.99
C SER A 869 -1.50 11.57 54.95
N ILE A 870 -2.14 12.72 55.13
CA ILE A 870 -3.60 12.84 54.96
C ILE A 870 -3.99 12.53 53.52
N PHE A 871 -3.26 13.08 52.55
CA PHE A 871 -3.52 12.83 51.13
C PHE A 871 -3.37 11.35 50.78
N TYR A 872 -2.38 10.65 51.33
CA TYR A 872 -2.20 9.21 51.15
C TYR A 872 -3.39 8.39 51.66
N LEU A 873 -4.02 8.82 52.76
CA LEU A 873 -5.17 8.11 53.34
C LEU A 873 -6.48 8.37 52.57
N ILE A 874 -6.64 9.56 51.99
CA ILE A 874 -7.87 9.97 51.31
C ILE A 874 -7.82 9.66 49.81
N HIS A 875 -6.66 9.82 49.18
CA HIS A 875 -6.51 9.76 47.73
C HIS A 875 -5.72 8.50 47.32
N PRO A 876 -6.28 7.65 46.46
CA PRO A 876 -5.73 6.33 46.22
C PRO A 876 -4.51 6.35 45.28
N ALA A 877 -4.28 7.45 44.57
CA ALA A 877 -3.21 7.56 43.57
C ALA A 877 -1.81 7.20 44.07
N LEU A 878 -1.46 7.56 45.30
CA LEU A 878 -0.13 7.24 45.83
C LEU A 878 0.06 5.73 46.09
N ALA A 879 -1.03 4.97 46.23
CA ALA A 879 -1.02 3.52 46.34
C ALA A 879 -1.15 2.82 44.97
N ILE A 880 -1.80 3.46 44.00
CA ILE A 880 -2.06 2.91 42.65
C ILE A 880 -0.88 3.15 41.69
N MET A 881 -0.20 4.31 41.80
CA MET A 881 0.91 4.64 40.91
C MET A 881 2.05 3.65 41.09
N SER A 882 2.56 3.12 39.97
CA SER A 882 3.71 2.21 39.97
C SER A 882 4.96 2.83 40.61
N ASN A 883 5.10 4.17 40.55
CA ASN A 883 6.14 4.91 41.23
C ASN A 883 5.67 6.32 41.64
N SER A 884 5.04 6.41 42.82
CA SER A 884 4.57 7.68 43.40
C SER A 884 5.69 8.68 43.70
N PHE A 885 6.92 8.21 43.89
CA PHE A 885 8.08 9.05 44.18
C PHE A 885 8.53 9.86 42.95
N MET A 886 8.49 9.26 41.75
CA MET A 886 8.78 9.99 40.50
C MET A 886 7.79 11.13 40.27
N GLY A 887 6.53 10.93 40.67
CA GLY A 887 5.52 11.97 40.61
C GLY A 887 5.88 13.19 41.47
N LEU A 888 6.25 12.93 42.73
CA LEU A 888 6.72 13.95 43.67
C LEU A 888 7.98 14.67 43.16
N LEU A 889 8.96 13.92 42.66
CA LEU A 889 10.20 14.47 42.09
C LEU A 889 9.88 15.42 40.92
N GLY A 890 8.97 15.02 40.04
CA GLY A 890 8.51 15.84 38.91
C GLY A 890 7.91 17.17 39.36
N VAL A 891 7.05 17.16 40.38
CA VAL A 891 6.47 18.40 40.94
C VAL A 891 7.54 19.31 41.54
N VAL A 892 8.51 18.74 42.28
CA VAL A 892 9.62 19.51 42.85
C VAL A 892 10.48 20.11 41.74
N LEU A 893 10.79 19.35 40.69
CA LEU A 893 11.54 19.84 39.52
C LEU A 893 10.80 20.96 38.80
N ILE A 894 9.48 20.83 38.60
CA ILE A 894 8.64 21.90 38.04
C ILE A 894 8.70 23.15 38.92
N LEU A 895 8.64 23.00 40.25
CA LEU A 895 8.66 24.13 41.17
C LEU A 895 10.03 24.84 41.18
N ILE A 896 11.13 24.07 41.15
CA ILE A 896 12.49 24.60 40.96
C ILE A 896 12.59 25.33 39.63
N PHE A 897 12.03 24.75 38.56
CA PHE A 897 12.01 25.37 37.24
C PHE A 897 11.23 26.70 37.25
N VAL A 898 10.04 26.75 37.86
CA VAL A 898 9.24 27.99 37.98
C VAL A 898 10.00 29.07 38.76
N VAL A 899 10.65 28.71 39.88
CA VAL A 899 11.47 29.65 40.66
C VAL A 899 12.66 30.15 39.83
N THR A 900 13.35 29.25 39.13
CA THR A 900 14.51 29.58 38.29
C THR A 900 14.10 30.46 37.10
N ALA A 901 13.00 30.13 36.43
CA ALA A 901 12.43 30.91 35.34
C ALA A 901 11.98 32.29 35.82
N GLY A 902 11.38 32.39 37.02
CA GLY A 902 11.02 33.67 37.64
C GLY A 902 12.24 34.53 37.98
N LEU A 903 13.32 33.92 38.49
CA LEU A 903 14.60 34.61 38.71
C LEU A 903 15.20 35.09 37.39
N MET A 904 15.24 34.24 36.36
CA MET A 904 15.70 34.62 35.02
C MET A 904 14.86 35.75 34.43
N ALA A 905 13.53 35.70 34.58
CA ALA A 905 12.64 36.76 34.11
C ALA A 905 12.91 38.09 34.83
N ASN A 906 13.20 38.06 36.14
CA ASN A 906 13.60 39.25 36.89
C ASN A 906 14.94 39.81 36.40
N VAL A 907 15.92 38.95 36.13
CA VAL A 907 17.21 39.36 35.56
C VAL A 907 17.03 39.97 34.17
N ALA A 908 16.21 39.34 33.32
CA ALA A 908 15.88 39.83 31.99
C ALA A 908 15.13 41.17 32.04
N ASP A 909 14.16 41.34 32.94
CA ASP A 909 13.45 42.61 33.16
C ASP A 909 14.43 43.69 33.61
N THR A 910 15.37 43.37 34.50
CA THR A 910 16.42 44.30 34.95
C THR A 910 17.34 44.71 33.78
N ALA A 911 17.76 43.76 32.94
CA ALA A 911 18.59 44.03 31.77
C ALA A 911 17.84 44.86 30.70
N ILE A 912 16.57 44.54 30.43
CA ILE A 912 15.70 45.30 29.52
C ILE A 912 15.50 46.72 30.06
N LYS A 913 15.31 46.89 31.37
CA LYS A 913 15.21 48.21 32.01
C LYS A 913 16.50 49.00 31.85
N GLU A 914 17.65 48.39 32.09
CA GLU A 914 18.94 49.08 31.93
C GLU A 914 19.17 49.52 30.47
N LEU A 915 18.83 48.65 29.52
CA LEU A 915 18.87 48.97 28.08
C LEU A 915 17.87 50.07 27.71
N SER A 916 16.63 49.98 28.20
CA SER A 916 15.56 50.95 27.95
C SER A 916 15.91 52.33 28.54
N MET A 917 16.49 52.38 29.74
CA MET A 917 16.96 53.63 30.34
C MET A 917 18.11 54.26 29.54
N ARG A 918 19.01 53.45 28.97
CA ARG A 918 20.09 53.93 28.08
C ARG A 918 19.56 54.48 26.75
N VAL A 919 18.47 53.93 26.21
CA VAL A 919 17.92 54.30 24.89
C VAL A 919 16.86 55.40 24.95
N LEU A 920 15.99 55.40 25.97
CA LEU A 920 14.77 56.24 26.02
C LEU A 920 14.75 57.29 27.14
N GLY A 921 15.73 57.28 28.07
CA GLY A 921 15.76 58.20 29.21
C GLY A 921 14.73 57.89 30.31
N ILE A 922 14.90 58.49 31.50
CA ILE A 922 14.20 58.11 32.74
C ILE A 922 12.76 58.65 32.76
N HIS A 923 11.78 57.87 32.29
CA HIS A 923 10.36 58.16 32.52
C HIS A 923 9.58 56.87 32.83
N ARG A 924 9.62 56.41 34.08
CA ARG A 924 8.59 55.52 34.66
C ARG A 924 8.64 55.57 36.20
N ILE A 925 7.50 55.83 36.83
CA ILE A 925 7.31 55.66 38.28
C ILE A 925 7.04 54.17 38.54
N GLU A 926 7.92 53.52 39.30
CA GLU A 926 7.75 52.14 39.73
C GLU A 926 6.77 52.06 40.91
N VAL A 927 5.68 51.31 40.72
CA VAL A 927 5.08 50.58 41.83
C VAL A 927 5.51 49.13 41.66
N GLY A 928 6.38 48.65 42.55
CA GLY A 928 6.79 47.25 42.59
C GLY A 928 5.59 46.37 42.92
N ARG A 929 4.81 45.98 41.90
CA ARG A 929 3.57 45.20 42.05
C ARG A 929 3.81 43.90 42.83
N ILE A 930 4.99 43.29 42.66
CA ILE A 930 5.41 42.09 43.40
C ILE A 930 5.68 42.40 44.88
N GLY A 931 6.34 43.53 45.19
CA GLY A 931 6.60 43.96 46.56
C GLY A 931 5.31 44.31 47.32
N VAL A 932 4.40 45.05 46.68
CA VAL A 932 3.08 45.38 47.24
C VAL A 932 2.25 44.11 47.45
N ALA A 933 2.26 43.18 46.50
CA ALA A 933 1.59 41.90 46.64
C ALA A 933 2.19 41.06 47.78
N SER A 934 3.52 41.01 47.92
CA SER A 934 4.18 40.27 49.01
C SER A 934 3.83 40.83 50.40
N ILE A 935 3.79 42.16 50.53
CA ILE A 935 3.36 42.83 51.78
C ILE A 935 1.89 42.54 52.07
N ALA A 936 1.02 42.65 51.06
CA ALA A 936 -0.40 42.34 51.20
C ALA A 936 -0.64 40.88 51.61
N PHE A 937 0.07 39.92 51.00
CA PHE A 937 -0.01 38.50 51.35
C PHE A 937 0.49 38.23 52.77
N SER A 938 1.64 38.80 53.16
CA SER A 938 2.17 38.66 54.52
C SER A 938 1.20 39.23 55.56
N THR A 939 0.62 40.40 55.28
CA THR A 939 -0.36 41.07 56.17
C THR A 939 -1.67 40.28 56.25
N ALA A 940 -2.13 39.70 55.14
CA ALA A 940 -3.31 38.84 55.11
C ALA A 940 -3.14 37.59 56.00
N ILE A 941 -1.99 36.92 55.91
CA ILE A 941 -1.68 35.74 56.74
C ILE A 941 -1.64 36.10 58.23
N GLU A 942 -1.08 37.27 58.58
CA GLU A 942 -1.02 37.72 59.96
C GLU A 942 -2.41 38.04 60.54
N ASN A 943 -3.30 38.61 59.73
CA ASN A 943 -4.69 38.84 60.10
C ASN A 943 -5.50 37.55 60.30
N LEU A 944 -5.23 36.51 59.50
CA LEU A 944 -5.86 35.18 59.68
C LEU A 944 -5.45 34.56 61.02
N ARG A 945 -4.21 34.75 61.46
CA ARG A 945 -3.72 34.23 62.74
C ARG A 945 -4.28 34.99 63.96
N LYS A 946 -4.43 36.31 63.87
CA LYS A 946 -4.95 37.16 64.97
C LYS A 946 -6.39 36.81 65.37
N ARG A 947 -7.16 36.13 64.51
CA ARG A 947 -8.56 35.75 64.77
C ARG A 947 -8.79 34.25 64.54
N PRO A 948 -8.21 33.36 65.35
CA PRO A 948 -8.14 31.92 65.07
C PRO A 948 -9.52 31.25 64.94
N ILE A 949 -10.49 31.63 65.79
CA ILE A 949 -11.86 31.08 65.75
C ILE A 949 -12.57 31.47 64.45
N ARG A 950 -12.47 32.74 64.03
CA ARG A 950 -13.10 33.21 62.79
C ARG A 950 -12.47 32.52 61.57
N THR A 951 -11.15 32.40 61.56
CA THR A 951 -10.40 31.74 60.49
C THR A 951 -10.78 30.26 60.38
N LEU A 952 -10.85 29.54 61.51
CA LEU A 952 -11.28 28.14 61.55
C LEU A 952 -12.70 27.96 61.02
N LEU A 953 -13.66 28.76 61.52
CA LEU A 953 -15.04 28.71 61.06
C LEU A 953 -15.16 29.01 59.56
N THR A 954 -14.41 29.99 59.04
CA THR A 954 -14.41 30.33 57.61
C THR A 954 -13.87 29.18 56.77
N PHE A 955 -12.77 28.55 57.18
CA PHE A 955 -12.24 27.37 56.48
C PHE A 955 -13.23 26.20 56.53
N LEU A 956 -13.84 25.93 57.68
CA LEU A 956 -14.83 24.87 57.82
C LEU A 956 -16.03 25.12 56.90
N THR A 957 -16.55 26.35 56.85
CA THR A 957 -17.65 26.71 55.94
C THR A 957 -17.26 26.46 54.49
N ILE A 958 -16.10 26.94 54.04
CA ILE A 958 -15.63 26.72 52.66
C ILE A 958 -15.51 25.22 52.37
N ILE A 959 -14.91 24.44 53.28
CA ILE A 959 -14.73 22.99 53.10
C ILE A 959 -16.10 22.29 52.98
N VAL A 960 -17.04 22.58 53.88
CA VAL A 960 -18.37 21.97 53.87
C VAL A 960 -19.16 22.37 52.62
N THR A 961 -19.11 23.64 52.20
CA THR A 961 -19.80 24.11 50.99
C THR A 961 -19.20 23.47 49.73
N VAL A 962 -17.87 23.41 49.61
CA VAL A 962 -17.20 22.76 48.48
C VAL A 962 -17.51 21.26 48.48
N MET A 963 -17.44 20.59 49.63
CA MET A 963 -17.77 19.18 49.77
C MET A 963 -19.23 18.90 49.35
N ALA A 964 -20.18 19.71 49.80
CA ALA A 964 -21.58 19.57 49.43
C ALA A 964 -21.80 19.77 47.92
N MET A 965 -21.12 20.76 47.32
CA MET A 965 -21.24 21.04 45.89
C MET A 965 -20.62 19.93 45.03
N VAL A 966 -19.48 19.37 45.45
CA VAL A 966 -18.84 18.23 44.78
C VAL A 966 -19.71 16.97 44.91
N ALA A 967 -20.25 16.69 46.10
CA ALA A 967 -21.14 15.55 46.32
C ALA A 967 -22.42 15.65 45.47
N PHE A 968 -22.99 16.85 45.32
CA PHE A 968 -24.20 17.07 44.52
C PHE A 968 -23.96 16.94 43.01
N THR A 969 -22.77 17.27 42.52
CA THR A 969 -22.42 17.24 41.09
C THR A 969 -21.89 15.89 40.59
N SER A 970 -21.61 14.96 41.50
CA SER A 970 -21.16 13.60 41.18
C SER A 970 -22.29 12.74 40.60
N THR A 971 -22.58 12.92 39.32
CA THR A 971 -23.49 12.04 38.55
C THR A 971 -22.68 11.15 37.61
N SER A 972 -23.06 9.87 37.50
CA SER A 972 -22.44 8.93 36.57
C SER A 972 -23.41 8.60 35.44
N VAL A 973 -22.91 8.58 34.21
CA VAL A 973 -23.68 8.20 33.02
C VAL A 973 -23.40 6.74 32.72
N LEU A 974 -24.45 5.92 32.73
CA LEU A 974 -24.39 4.53 32.28
C LEU A 974 -24.71 4.49 30.79
N VAL A 975 -23.78 4.01 29.96
CA VAL A 975 -24.01 3.81 28.53
C VAL A 975 -24.39 2.36 28.31
N THR A 976 -25.65 2.11 27.94
CA THR A 976 -26.15 0.77 27.65
C THR A 976 -26.76 0.70 26.24
N ALA A 977 -26.65 -0.46 25.61
CA ALA A 977 -27.39 -0.76 24.39
C ALA A 977 -28.85 -1.07 24.76
N ALA A 978 -29.79 -0.29 24.24
CA ALA A 978 -31.21 -0.51 24.42
C ALA A 978 -31.81 -1.09 23.13
N SER A 979 -32.46 -2.25 23.22
CA SER A 979 -33.30 -2.77 22.14
C SER A 979 -34.63 -2.00 22.15
N VAL A 980 -34.89 -1.20 21.12
CA VAL A 980 -36.18 -0.52 20.97
C VAL A 980 -37.02 -1.30 19.95
N PRO A 981 -38.05 -2.05 20.38
CA PRO A 981 -38.97 -2.69 19.45
C PRO A 981 -39.67 -1.61 18.62
N ARG A 982 -39.49 -1.63 17.31
CA ARG A 982 -40.24 -0.78 16.39
C ARG A 982 -41.61 -1.41 16.15
N ALA A 983 -42.66 -0.59 16.07
CA ALA A 983 -43.99 -1.04 15.65
C ALA A 983 -43.87 -1.82 14.33
N ALA A 984 -44.67 -2.90 14.20
CA ALA A 984 -44.64 -3.89 13.13
C ALA A 984 -44.92 -3.31 11.73
N VAL A 985 -44.00 -2.50 11.22
CA VAL A 985 -43.88 -2.17 9.81
C VAL A 985 -43.06 -3.31 9.21
N PRO A 986 -43.57 -4.02 8.19
CA PRO A 986 -42.78 -5.00 7.47
C PRO A 986 -41.46 -4.35 7.04
N PRO A 987 -40.30 -4.94 7.34
CA PRO A 987 -39.04 -4.36 6.93
C PRO A 987 -39.00 -4.35 5.39
N TYR A 988 -38.53 -3.24 4.80
CA TYR A 988 -38.40 -3.12 3.34
C TYR A 988 -37.34 -4.07 2.76
N TYR A 989 -36.50 -4.65 3.61
CA TYR A 989 -35.48 -5.65 3.24
C TYR A 989 -35.16 -6.55 4.44
N GLU A 990 -34.73 -7.78 4.18
CA GLU A 990 -34.18 -8.68 5.19
C GLU A 990 -32.68 -8.40 5.35
N GLY A 991 -32.27 -7.89 6.51
CA GLY A 991 -30.86 -7.63 6.81
C GLY A 991 -30.64 -6.69 8.01
N VAL A 992 -29.37 -6.40 8.30
CA VAL A 992 -28.96 -5.52 9.40
C VAL A 992 -28.66 -4.12 8.85
N MET A 993 -29.40 -3.12 9.33
CA MET A 993 -29.11 -1.71 9.03
C MET A 993 -28.13 -1.14 10.05
N VAL A 994 -26.93 -0.77 9.60
CA VAL A 994 -25.99 0.01 10.42
C VAL A 994 -26.13 1.48 10.07
N LYS A 995 -26.37 2.33 11.07
CA LYS A 995 -26.43 3.79 10.92
C LYS A 995 -25.73 4.45 12.09
N ASN A 996 -25.12 5.59 11.84
CA ASN A 996 -24.70 6.52 12.87
C ASN A 996 -25.86 7.48 13.17
N GLN A 997 -26.22 7.62 14.45
CA GLN A 997 -27.31 8.49 14.92
C GLN A 997 -28.64 8.28 14.12
N LEU A 998 -29.24 9.36 13.62
CA LEU A 998 -30.51 9.39 12.91
C LEU A 998 -30.29 9.29 11.38
N ALA A 999 -29.81 8.13 10.92
CA ALA A 999 -29.69 7.74 9.50
C ALA A 999 -28.47 8.26 8.72
N ILE A 1000 -27.38 8.59 9.40
CA ILE A 1000 -26.10 8.84 8.72
C ILE A 1000 -25.47 7.47 8.43
N PRO A 1001 -25.08 7.15 7.18
CA PRO A 1001 -24.35 5.90 6.93
C PRO A 1001 -23.05 5.89 7.74
N PRO A 1002 -22.62 4.73 8.29
CA PRO A 1002 -21.33 4.63 8.96
C PRO A 1002 -20.23 5.11 8.00
N VAL A 1003 -19.28 5.87 8.51
CA VAL A 1003 -18.16 6.39 7.70
C VAL A 1003 -17.33 5.20 7.21
N GLY A 1004 -17.03 5.10 5.91
CA GLY A 1004 -16.12 4.10 5.33
C GLY A 1004 -16.75 2.72 5.04
N PRO A 1005 -16.00 1.81 4.39
CA PRO A 1005 -16.50 0.51 3.91
C PRO A 1005 -16.91 -0.44 5.05
N LEU A 1006 -17.90 -1.30 4.79
CA LEU A 1006 -18.25 -2.40 5.69
C LEU A 1006 -17.18 -3.51 5.60
N SER A 1007 -16.77 -4.04 6.75
CA SER A 1007 -15.75 -5.10 6.85
C SER A 1007 -16.37 -6.43 7.26
N PHE A 1008 -15.71 -7.51 6.86
CA PHE A 1008 -16.01 -8.87 7.31
C PHE A 1008 -16.07 -9.01 8.85
N HIS A 1009 -15.08 -8.43 9.56
CA HIS A 1009 -15.05 -8.49 11.02
C HIS A 1009 -16.22 -7.73 11.68
N LEU A 1010 -16.67 -6.63 11.07
CA LEU A 1010 -17.82 -5.89 11.58
C LEU A 1010 -19.11 -6.71 11.44
N ALA A 1011 -19.29 -7.41 10.31
CA ALA A 1011 -20.44 -8.31 10.13
C ALA A 1011 -20.49 -9.40 11.21
N LEU A 1012 -19.37 -10.10 11.44
CA LEU A 1012 -19.29 -11.15 12.48
C LEU A 1012 -19.50 -10.61 13.90
N PHE A 1013 -19.00 -9.41 14.19
CA PHE A 1013 -19.25 -8.74 15.47
C PHE A 1013 -20.74 -8.44 15.66
N LEU A 1014 -21.41 -7.90 14.65
CA LEU A 1014 -22.82 -7.54 14.72
C LEU A 1014 -23.71 -8.77 14.87
N GLU A 1015 -23.42 -9.85 14.13
CA GLU A 1015 -24.12 -11.13 14.28
C GLU A 1015 -23.99 -11.69 15.71
N ALA A 1016 -22.80 -11.58 16.31
CA ALA A 1016 -22.56 -12.06 17.68
C ALA A 1016 -23.25 -11.21 18.77
N GLU A 1017 -23.45 -9.90 18.54
CA GLU A 1017 -24.10 -8.99 19.49
C GLU A 1017 -25.62 -8.95 19.35
N ALA A 1018 -26.13 -8.86 18.12
CA ALA A 1018 -27.55 -8.68 17.83
C ALA A 1018 -28.32 -10.00 17.67
N GLY A 1019 -27.61 -11.11 17.38
CA GLY A 1019 -28.24 -12.34 16.93
C GLY A 1019 -28.73 -12.25 15.47
N GLU A 1020 -29.40 -13.31 15.01
CA GLU A 1020 -29.93 -13.41 13.64
C GLU A 1020 -31.26 -12.64 13.44
N GLU A 1021 -31.91 -12.23 14.53
CA GLU A 1021 -33.16 -11.46 14.49
C GLU A 1021 -32.84 -9.97 14.41
N GLY A 1022 -33.44 -9.26 13.43
CA GLY A 1022 -33.12 -7.86 13.13
C GLY A 1022 -33.32 -6.91 14.32
N VAL A 1023 -32.24 -6.64 15.05
CA VAL A 1023 -32.21 -5.63 16.11
C VAL A 1023 -31.55 -4.36 15.57
N ALA A 1024 -32.23 -3.23 15.70
CA ALA A 1024 -31.62 -1.93 15.50
C ALA A 1024 -30.70 -1.61 16.70
N LEU A 1025 -29.39 -1.78 16.51
CA LEU A 1025 -28.39 -1.19 17.40
C LEU A 1025 -28.26 0.29 17.04
N VAL A 1026 -28.60 1.18 17.99
CA VAL A 1026 -28.44 2.64 17.86
C VAL A 1026 -27.11 3.06 18.42
#